data_AF-A0A955BCG2-F1
#
_entry.id   AF-A0A955BCG2-F1
#
_cell.length_a   1.000
_cell.length_b   1.000
_cell.length_c   1.000
_cell.angle_alpha   90.00
_cell.angle_beta   90.00
_cell.angle_gamma   90.00
#
_symmetry.space_group_name_H-M   'P 1'
#
loop_
_entity.id
_entity.type
_entity.pdbx_description
1 polymer ?
#
loop_
_entity_poly.entity_id
_entity_poly.type
_entity_poly.pdbx_seq_one_letter_code
_entity_poly.pdbx_strand_id
1 'polypeptide(L)'
;RRMKWWSFQPIVKPPVPPLARDADSPAWQTSAAARSDHPVDRFLASGWREAKLPPPNSADRETLLRRVTFALIGLPPSPEQVAAFKVDTSDDAYARVVDQLLESPRFGERWARHWMDWLRYAESHGSEGDPAIPYAWRYRDYLIRAWNDDVPYNQLVREHLAGDLLASPRWNDELGIRESSLGLCHLRMVYHGYAPTDALDELVTFTDNQIDVISKAFLGVTVSCSRCHDHKFDPISQRDFYKLFGVLASCRPALITVDKPDVASRNQSRLAELKPRIREALADAWTQSATDFARQLTSQSDSEAWKARLEAAAKDDGHPLHAWAVLRGADDETLRRRWNELSTAWKSKQARANDTREKSAVAIEWDLTGEDYADWFAHGNGSANRPSRPGDFHVLPEGESIVSNVYPAGVFTHLLTSKHNGVLNSPRFRVDADRLSVRVAGSGGARVRYVMQNYPRAIGLIYQSFIPQQETFRWQHWDMRYWKGDWAHIEIATAGDLPVEARGENDRSWFGIAEVVASSGEAPVDLGLPIFAVLSSSTELQQPASTSLDSIAPDSSADLAKLYADTIRQAVADWRFGRINDAQAELLGYLVRERLLPNSLESVPAAQPLVAEYRRLESEIQFPTRSPGVLESSAIDQPLFVRGNHKQPADPVPRGFLEALGDQPFDTDASGRLELADAIVAPDNPLASRVIVNRLWHHLWGRGIATTTDNFGRLGQQPTHPELLDFLAAKFVEDGWSLKRMLRFLVLSESFQATSDATPESLAGDPTNRWLARFPVRRLEAEAIRDTLLAVSGQLDETMFGPGVPGNSRRRSIYVNVRRNNLDPLLSAFDAPEPSSTRGVRDTTNVPAQSLTLLNDPFVLDQAKQWADAVSRELPETDEASSARRIERMWLAAFGRSPTSDEIAACRAFLSEREERLTEVARQRERLTTEIAERREALRRITEPVHARIREQRGSQTRPAGPVDDAGNPLLPIARWEFDDDLRDSIGNLHGVAKGNARLEAGAIVLDGQSFVETAPLKQPLKTKTLEAWVRLDDLNQRGGGVMSVETIGGQTFDAIVFGEKDPRQWLAGSDFFNRTQSLGGTPVESPGNADIHVAIVYASDGRITAYQNGKPYGKSYQSTGPITFAADSSHLLFGLRHSPPGGNRFLAGRIVRAQLYDQALTAEQIADSAGAETGAISERQLWAAMNADDRQQYDRLKAEVDQRERELRTLENANMWQSGPTAPWRELAHALLNFKEFIYVR
;
A
#
# COMPACT_ATOMS: atom_id res chain seq x y z
N ARG A 1 8.63 -46.27 -20.19
CA ARG A 1 7.80 -46.72 -19.03
C ARG A 1 7.07 -45.55 -18.34
N ARG A 2 7.75 -44.43 -18.05
CA ARG A 2 7.15 -43.23 -17.41
C ARG A 2 6.03 -42.59 -18.26
N MET A 3 6.25 -42.50 -19.57
CA MET A 3 5.25 -42.11 -20.58
C MET A 3 3.99 -43.00 -20.68
N LYS A 4 3.89 -44.11 -19.93
CA LYS A 4 2.67 -44.94 -19.87
C LYS A 4 1.73 -44.53 -18.71
N TRP A 5 2.10 -43.49 -17.93
CA TRP A 5 1.26 -43.00 -16.85
C TRP A 5 0.03 -42.28 -17.41
N TRP A 6 -1.10 -42.40 -16.70
CA TRP A 6 -2.42 -42.03 -17.20
C TRP A 6 -2.51 -40.58 -17.68
N SER A 7 -1.90 -39.64 -16.95
CA SER A 7 -1.99 -38.21 -17.23
C SER A 7 -1.25 -37.78 -18.50
N PHE A 8 -0.23 -38.54 -18.91
CA PHE A 8 0.52 -38.33 -20.16
C PHE A 8 -0.08 -39.08 -21.35
N GLN A 9 -1.14 -39.88 -21.16
CA GLN A 9 -1.85 -40.47 -22.30
C GLN A 9 -2.74 -39.42 -22.96
N PRO A 10 -2.91 -39.45 -24.30
CA PRO A 10 -3.90 -38.61 -24.98
C PRO A 10 -5.29 -38.75 -24.36
N ILE A 11 -6.06 -37.65 -24.37
CA ILE A 11 -7.45 -37.68 -23.92
C ILE A 11 -8.30 -38.37 -25.00
N VAL A 12 -9.01 -39.42 -24.62
CA VAL A 12 -10.00 -40.07 -25.49
C VAL A 12 -11.35 -39.89 -24.84
N LYS A 13 -12.27 -39.16 -25.50
CA LYS A 13 -13.62 -38.92 -24.96
C LYS A 13 -14.37 -40.26 -24.86
N PRO A 14 -14.65 -40.77 -23.64
CA PRO A 14 -15.32 -42.04 -23.49
C PRO A 14 -16.83 -41.89 -23.79
N PRO A 15 -17.49 -42.97 -24.24
CA PRO A 15 -18.94 -42.96 -24.40
C PRO A 15 -19.60 -42.81 -23.02
N VAL A 16 -20.72 -42.07 -22.97
CA VAL A 16 -21.49 -41.90 -21.74
C VAL A 16 -22.16 -43.23 -21.35
N PRO A 17 -22.05 -43.71 -20.10
CA PRO A 17 -22.64 -44.98 -19.68
C PRO A 17 -24.17 -45.04 -19.84
N PRO A 18 -24.76 -46.20 -20.22
CA PRO A 18 -26.19 -46.33 -20.50
C PRO A 18 -27.07 -46.32 -19.25
N LEU A 19 -28.26 -45.71 -19.33
CA LEU A 19 -29.20 -45.54 -18.21
C LEU A 19 -29.32 -46.77 -17.31
N ALA A 20 -29.40 -46.51 -16.01
CA ALA A 20 -29.64 -47.53 -15.01
C ALA A 20 -31.12 -47.99 -15.07
N ARG A 21 -31.50 -48.74 -16.11
CA ARG A 21 -32.92 -49.01 -16.45
C ARG A 21 -33.55 -50.23 -15.79
N ASP A 22 -32.79 -51.08 -15.07
CA ASP A 22 -33.29 -52.31 -14.47
C ASP A 22 -33.02 -52.40 -12.96
N ALA A 23 -33.91 -53.11 -12.23
CA ALA A 23 -34.14 -53.07 -10.79
C ALA A 23 -32.99 -53.63 -9.92
N ASP A 24 -31.92 -52.84 -9.74
CA ASP A 24 -30.80 -53.17 -8.84
C ASP A 24 -31.22 -53.15 -7.35
N SER A 25 -32.16 -52.28 -6.95
CA SER A 25 -32.90 -52.27 -5.66
C SER A 25 -33.95 -51.13 -5.62
N PRO A 26 -34.83 -51.04 -4.61
CA PRO A 26 -35.74 -49.89 -4.45
C PRO A 26 -35.02 -48.53 -4.42
N ALA A 27 -33.81 -48.46 -3.84
CA ALA A 27 -33.02 -47.23 -3.78
C ALA A 27 -32.61 -46.72 -5.17
N TRP A 28 -32.34 -47.62 -6.12
CA TRP A 28 -32.03 -47.27 -7.52
C TRP A 28 -33.25 -46.75 -8.29
N GLN A 29 -34.46 -47.14 -7.90
CA GLN A 29 -35.70 -46.70 -8.55
C GLN A 29 -36.17 -45.32 -8.08
N THR A 30 -35.84 -44.96 -6.83
CA THR A 30 -36.27 -43.70 -6.20
C THR A 30 -35.22 -42.60 -6.25
N SER A 31 -33.94 -42.93 -6.39
CA SER A 31 -32.87 -41.91 -6.48
C SER A 31 -32.94 -41.13 -7.78
N ALA A 32 -32.99 -39.80 -7.68
CA ALA A 32 -32.90 -38.89 -8.83
C ALA A 32 -31.56 -39.04 -9.55
N ALA A 33 -30.45 -39.16 -8.81
CA ALA A 33 -29.12 -39.33 -9.37
C ALA A 33 -28.96 -40.61 -10.20
N ALA A 34 -29.55 -41.73 -9.76
CA ALA A 34 -29.53 -42.97 -10.54
C ALA A 34 -30.32 -42.88 -11.86
N ARG A 35 -31.38 -42.07 -11.88
CA ARG A 35 -32.30 -41.89 -13.01
C ARG A 35 -31.95 -40.73 -13.93
N SER A 36 -30.96 -39.91 -13.55
CA SER A 36 -30.51 -38.75 -14.31
C SER A 36 -29.91 -39.16 -15.65
N ASP A 37 -30.26 -38.40 -16.69
CA ASP A 37 -29.63 -38.46 -18.02
C ASP A 37 -28.35 -37.62 -18.11
N HIS A 38 -28.03 -36.85 -17.06
CA HIS A 38 -26.85 -35.98 -17.03
C HIS A 38 -25.55 -36.81 -17.01
N PRO A 39 -24.59 -36.61 -17.95
CA PRO A 39 -23.42 -37.48 -18.09
C PRO A 39 -22.61 -37.71 -16.81
N VAL A 40 -22.43 -36.69 -15.97
CA VAL A 40 -21.74 -36.82 -14.67
C VAL A 40 -22.39 -37.90 -13.81
N ASP A 41 -23.72 -37.88 -13.71
CA ASP A 41 -24.49 -38.84 -12.92
C ASP A 41 -24.44 -40.23 -13.56
N ARG A 42 -24.40 -40.32 -14.90
CA ARG A 42 -24.21 -41.59 -15.63
C ARG A 42 -22.90 -42.29 -15.25
N PHE A 43 -21.80 -41.52 -15.19
CA PHE A 43 -20.48 -42.05 -14.81
C PHE A 43 -20.42 -42.42 -13.32
N LEU A 44 -20.94 -41.56 -12.43
CA LEU A 44 -20.96 -41.85 -11.00
C LEU A 44 -21.87 -43.05 -10.67
N ALA A 45 -23.03 -43.17 -11.31
CA ALA A 45 -23.92 -44.33 -11.17
C ALA A 45 -23.24 -45.64 -11.61
N SER A 46 -22.43 -45.60 -12.67
CA SER A 46 -21.62 -46.76 -13.06
C SER A 46 -20.63 -47.14 -11.95
N GLY A 47 -19.96 -46.16 -11.34
CA GLY A 47 -19.04 -46.36 -10.21
C GLY A 47 -19.74 -46.92 -8.97
N TRP A 48 -20.91 -46.40 -8.60
CA TRP A 48 -21.69 -46.92 -7.46
C TRP A 48 -22.10 -48.38 -7.67
N ARG A 49 -22.46 -48.78 -8.89
CA ARG A 49 -22.77 -50.19 -9.21
C ARG A 49 -21.58 -51.09 -9.03
N GLU A 50 -20.44 -50.70 -9.59
CA GLU A 50 -19.20 -51.47 -9.48
C GLU A 50 -18.76 -51.60 -8.01
N ALA A 51 -18.90 -50.51 -7.24
CA ALA A 51 -18.59 -50.47 -5.81
C ALA A 51 -19.69 -51.08 -4.91
N LYS A 52 -20.83 -51.50 -5.46
CA LYS A 52 -22.01 -52.02 -4.74
C LYS A 52 -22.55 -51.04 -3.68
N LEU A 53 -22.54 -49.74 -3.98
CA LEU A 53 -23.06 -48.68 -3.13
C LEU A 53 -24.47 -48.27 -3.58
N PRO A 54 -25.37 -47.92 -2.65
CA PRO A 54 -26.64 -47.32 -3.01
C PRO A 54 -26.42 -45.90 -3.58
N PRO A 55 -27.24 -45.46 -4.54
CA PRO A 55 -27.18 -44.10 -5.05
C PRO A 55 -27.72 -43.10 -4.00
N PRO A 56 -27.26 -41.84 -4.01
CA PRO A 56 -27.69 -40.83 -3.04
C PRO A 56 -29.13 -40.38 -3.25
N ASN A 57 -29.76 -39.91 -2.17
CA ASN A 57 -30.98 -39.11 -2.21
C ASN A 57 -30.65 -37.64 -2.51
N SER A 58 -31.62 -36.85 -2.98
CA SER A 58 -31.48 -35.40 -3.15
C SER A 58 -31.45 -34.68 -1.80
N ALA A 59 -30.70 -33.58 -1.72
CA ALA A 59 -30.76 -32.66 -0.59
C ALA A 59 -32.11 -31.90 -0.57
N ASP A 60 -32.48 -31.38 0.60
CA ASP A 60 -33.58 -30.43 0.66
C ASP A 60 -33.22 -29.10 -0.04
N ARG A 61 -34.24 -28.32 -0.41
CA ARG A 61 -34.09 -27.10 -1.20
C ARG A 61 -33.26 -26.02 -0.50
N GLU A 62 -33.36 -25.90 0.82
CA GLU A 62 -32.67 -24.87 1.60
C GLU A 62 -31.16 -25.20 1.67
N THR A 63 -30.81 -26.46 1.95
CA THR A 63 -29.44 -26.97 1.87
C THR A 63 -28.84 -26.75 0.48
N LEU A 64 -29.60 -27.09 -0.57
CA LEU A 64 -29.13 -26.96 -1.95
C LEU A 64 -28.86 -25.50 -2.34
N LEU A 65 -29.75 -24.58 -1.96
CA LEU A 65 -29.57 -23.15 -2.21
C LEU A 65 -28.32 -22.62 -1.48
N ARG A 66 -28.16 -22.92 -0.19
CA ARG A 66 -26.98 -22.50 0.57
C ARG A 66 -25.69 -23.01 -0.09
N ARG A 67 -25.68 -24.29 -0.49
CA ARG A 67 -24.53 -24.92 -1.14
C ARG A 67 -24.14 -24.23 -2.43
N VAL A 68 -25.10 -24.00 -3.33
CA VAL A 68 -24.79 -23.40 -4.65
C VAL A 68 -24.37 -21.93 -4.52
N THR A 69 -24.96 -21.16 -3.59
CA THR A 69 -24.57 -19.76 -3.36
C THR A 69 -23.14 -19.66 -2.84
N PHE A 70 -22.74 -20.48 -1.87
CA PHE A 70 -21.34 -20.52 -1.43
C PHE A 70 -20.39 -21.04 -2.51
N ALA A 71 -20.81 -22.04 -3.28
CA ALA A 71 -19.99 -22.60 -4.35
C ALA A 71 -19.70 -21.56 -5.45
N LEU A 72 -20.71 -20.80 -5.88
CA LEU A 72 -20.60 -19.90 -7.02
C LEU A 72 -20.18 -18.47 -6.66
N ILE A 73 -20.63 -17.92 -5.52
CA ILE A 73 -20.35 -16.52 -5.15
C ILE A 73 -19.68 -16.34 -3.77
N GLY A 74 -19.56 -17.41 -2.98
CA GLY A 74 -18.86 -17.39 -1.69
C GLY A 74 -19.57 -16.63 -0.56
N LEU A 75 -20.87 -16.36 -0.73
CA LEU A 75 -21.72 -15.66 0.23
C LEU A 75 -22.90 -16.55 0.63
N PRO A 76 -23.51 -16.35 1.81
CA PRO A 76 -24.77 -17.01 2.14
C PRO A 76 -25.92 -16.46 1.28
N PRO A 77 -26.98 -17.24 1.01
CA PRO A 77 -28.20 -16.70 0.41
C PRO A 77 -28.88 -15.73 1.39
N SER A 78 -29.49 -14.67 0.88
CA SER A 78 -30.31 -13.78 1.71
C SER A 78 -31.60 -14.50 2.15
N PRO A 79 -32.20 -14.13 3.30
CA PRO A 79 -33.47 -14.74 3.71
C PRO A 79 -34.59 -14.60 2.68
N GLU A 80 -34.61 -13.52 1.90
CA GLU A 80 -35.56 -13.28 0.81
C GLU A 80 -35.34 -14.28 -0.34
N GLN A 81 -34.08 -14.58 -0.69
CA GLN A 81 -33.75 -15.59 -1.68
C GLN A 81 -34.18 -16.99 -1.23
N VAL A 82 -33.96 -17.32 0.05
CA VAL A 82 -34.43 -18.59 0.64
C VAL A 82 -35.95 -18.70 0.54
N ALA A 83 -36.68 -17.67 0.97
CA ALA A 83 -38.14 -17.65 0.91
C ALA A 83 -38.67 -17.80 -0.53
N ALA A 84 -38.09 -17.08 -1.48
CA ALA A 84 -38.47 -17.14 -2.89
C ALA A 84 -38.20 -18.52 -3.51
N PHE A 85 -37.02 -19.10 -3.26
CA PHE A 85 -36.66 -20.41 -3.80
C PHE A 85 -37.48 -21.56 -3.21
N LYS A 86 -37.94 -21.42 -1.96
CA LYS A 86 -38.77 -22.42 -1.27
C LYS A 86 -40.16 -22.54 -1.88
N VAL A 87 -40.75 -21.44 -2.34
CA VAL A 87 -42.11 -21.43 -2.92
C VAL A 87 -42.12 -21.70 -4.43
N ASP A 88 -40.99 -21.53 -5.12
CA ASP A 88 -40.87 -21.79 -6.55
C ASP A 88 -40.83 -23.30 -6.85
N THR A 89 -41.96 -23.86 -7.26
CA THR A 89 -42.11 -25.31 -7.52
C THR A 89 -41.87 -25.70 -8.98
N SER A 90 -41.39 -24.79 -9.82
CA SER A 90 -41.10 -25.10 -11.21
C SER A 90 -39.88 -26.02 -11.38
N ASP A 91 -39.90 -26.85 -12.43
CA ASP A 91 -38.86 -27.85 -12.70
C ASP A 91 -37.48 -27.22 -12.99
N ASP A 92 -37.44 -25.98 -13.46
CA ASP A 92 -36.22 -25.24 -13.78
C ASP A 92 -35.82 -24.21 -12.70
N ALA A 93 -36.48 -24.20 -11.55
CA ALA A 93 -36.21 -23.25 -10.45
C ALA A 93 -34.73 -23.23 -10.04
N TYR A 94 -34.12 -24.40 -9.86
CA TYR A 94 -32.71 -24.51 -9.47
C TYR A 94 -31.77 -24.01 -10.58
N ALA A 95 -32.07 -24.33 -11.84
CA ALA A 95 -31.28 -23.88 -12.97
C ALA A 95 -31.28 -22.37 -13.12
N ARG A 96 -32.43 -21.71 -12.91
CA ARG A 96 -32.52 -20.25 -12.91
C ARG A 96 -31.70 -19.61 -11.80
N VAL A 97 -31.68 -20.18 -10.60
CA VAL A 97 -30.81 -19.70 -9.51
C VAL A 97 -29.34 -19.82 -9.88
N VAL A 98 -28.93 -20.96 -10.46
CA VAL A 98 -27.56 -21.15 -10.95
C VAL A 98 -27.20 -20.08 -11.98
N ASP A 99 -28.08 -19.82 -12.95
CA ASP A 99 -27.86 -18.82 -13.99
C ASP A 99 -27.71 -17.40 -13.40
N GLN A 100 -28.58 -17.02 -12.47
CA GLN A 100 -28.48 -15.74 -11.75
C GLN A 100 -27.17 -15.60 -10.96
N LEU A 101 -26.72 -16.67 -10.32
CA LEU A 101 -25.46 -16.67 -9.55
C LEU A 101 -24.23 -16.57 -10.47
N LEU A 102 -24.27 -17.21 -11.64
CA LEU A 102 -23.21 -17.11 -12.66
C LEU A 102 -23.15 -15.73 -13.32
N GLU A 103 -24.29 -15.03 -13.43
CA GLU A 103 -24.39 -13.65 -13.92
C GLU A 103 -23.97 -12.61 -12.87
N SER A 104 -24.00 -12.96 -11.58
CA SER A 104 -23.61 -12.07 -10.50
C SER A 104 -22.13 -11.66 -10.62
N PRO A 105 -21.78 -10.37 -10.42
CA PRO A 105 -20.38 -9.95 -10.38
C PRO A 105 -19.58 -10.56 -9.21
N ARG A 106 -20.28 -11.09 -8.20
CA ARG A 106 -19.71 -11.83 -7.05
C ARG A 106 -19.14 -13.18 -7.44
N PHE A 107 -19.54 -13.72 -8.60
CA PHE A 107 -18.96 -14.93 -9.18
C PHE A 107 -17.46 -14.75 -9.43
N GLY A 108 -17.07 -13.66 -10.10
CA GLY A 108 -15.68 -13.35 -10.40
C GLY A 108 -14.84 -13.19 -9.14
N GLU A 109 -15.37 -12.55 -8.09
CA GLU A 109 -14.69 -12.45 -6.79
C GLU A 109 -14.48 -13.83 -6.13
N ARG A 110 -15.45 -14.74 -6.23
CA ARG A 110 -15.31 -16.10 -5.69
C ARG A 110 -14.24 -16.89 -6.43
N TRP A 111 -14.27 -16.88 -7.76
CA TRP A 111 -13.42 -17.77 -8.57
C TRP A 111 -12.02 -17.19 -8.85
N ALA A 112 -11.87 -15.86 -8.89
CA ALA A 112 -10.56 -15.23 -8.90
C ALA A 112 -9.73 -15.61 -7.67
N ARG A 113 -10.35 -15.80 -6.50
CA ARG A 113 -9.65 -16.23 -5.29
C ARG A 113 -8.97 -17.60 -5.45
N HIS A 114 -9.66 -18.58 -6.05
CA HIS A 114 -9.05 -19.89 -6.32
C HIS A 114 -7.87 -19.77 -7.29
N TRP A 115 -8.03 -18.96 -8.34
CA TRP A 115 -6.96 -18.69 -9.30
C TRP A 115 -5.73 -18.06 -8.63
N MET A 116 -5.96 -17.12 -7.71
CA MET A 116 -4.91 -16.46 -6.92
C MET A 116 -4.15 -17.44 -6.01
N ASP A 117 -4.79 -18.53 -5.54
CA ASP A 117 -4.10 -19.59 -4.78
C ASP A 117 -3.14 -20.39 -5.66
N TRP A 118 -3.55 -20.68 -6.91
CA TRP A 118 -2.72 -21.43 -7.86
C TRP A 118 -1.47 -20.64 -8.27
N LEU A 119 -1.61 -19.32 -8.39
CA LEU A 119 -0.55 -18.41 -8.83
C LEU A 119 0.03 -17.55 -7.71
N ARG A 120 -0.12 -17.98 -6.46
CA ARG A 120 0.56 -17.43 -5.27
C ARG A 120 0.47 -15.91 -5.12
N TYR A 121 -0.74 -15.36 -5.31
CA TYR A 121 -1.00 -13.93 -5.25
C TYR A 121 -0.46 -13.28 -3.98
N ALA A 122 0.36 -12.25 -4.14
CA ALA A 122 0.84 -11.41 -3.06
C ALA A 122 1.03 -9.97 -3.54
N GLU A 123 0.98 -9.02 -2.60
CA GLU A 123 1.25 -7.60 -2.84
C GLU A 123 2.62 -7.17 -2.30
N SER A 124 3.41 -8.13 -1.84
CA SER A 124 4.80 -7.95 -1.43
C SER A 124 5.64 -9.17 -1.79
N HIS A 125 6.96 -8.96 -1.89
CA HIS A 125 7.92 -10.00 -2.24
C HIS A 125 8.30 -10.92 -1.07
N GLY A 126 8.02 -10.56 0.19
CA GLY A 126 8.50 -11.30 1.36
C GLY A 126 9.98 -11.05 1.63
N SER A 127 10.58 -11.82 2.54
CA SER A 127 12.00 -11.74 2.94
C SER A 127 12.37 -10.47 3.74
N GLU A 128 13.65 -10.22 3.94
CA GLU A 128 14.17 -9.05 4.67
C GLU A 128 13.74 -7.73 4.00
N GLY A 129 12.95 -6.93 4.75
CA GLY A 129 12.38 -5.66 4.31
C GLY A 129 11.02 -5.74 3.60
N ASP A 130 10.53 -6.94 3.23
CA ASP A 130 9.22 -7.21 2.58
C ASP A 130 8.75 -6.13 1.56
N PRO A 131 9.54 -5.83 0.51
CA PRO A 131 9.20 -4.74 -0.38
C PRO A 131 7.87 -5.02 -1.10
N ALA A 132 7.07 -3.95 -1.29
CA ALA A 132 5.81 -4.04 -2.01
C ALA A 132 6.02 -4.44 -3.48
N ILE A 133 5.02 -5.09 -4.07
CA ILE A 133 4.86 -5.27 -5.51
C ILE A 133 3.89 -4.17 -5.98
N PRO A 134 4.37 -3.05 -6.57
CA PRO A 134 3.51 -1.90 -6.87
C PRO A 134 2.37 -2.30 -7.81
N TYR A 135 1.14 -1.86 -7.51
CA TYR A 135 -0.05 -2.12 -8.35
C TYR A 135 -0.47 -3.59 -8.54
N ALA A 136 0.03 -4.53 -7.72
CA ALA A 136 -0.35 -5.96 -7.81
C ALA A 136 -1.87 -6.20 -7.73
N TRP A 137 -2.62 -5.35 -7.02
CA TRP A 137 -4.09 -5.39 -6.96
C TRP A 137 -4.79 -5.33 -8.33
N ARG A 138 -4.15 -4.73 -9.36
CA ARG A 138 -4.71 -4.70 -10.72
C ARG A 138 -4.82 -6.09 -11.34
N TYR A 139 -3.94 -7.02 -10.96
CA TYR A 139 -4.01 -8.41 -11.38
C TYR A 139 -5.21 -9.13 -10.75
N ARG A 140 -5.46 -8.94 -9.45
CA ARG A 140 -6.69 -9.45 -8.81
C ARG A 140 -7.93 -8.92 -9.53
N ASP A 141 -7.97 -7.63 -9.81
CA ASP A 141 -9.13 -7.01 -10.46
C ASP A 141 -9.32 -7.51 -11.90
N TYR A 142 -8.22 -7.72 -12.64
CA TYR A 142 -8.21 -8.40 -13.94
C TYR A 142 -8.81 -9.80 -13.85
N LEU A 143 -8.43 -10.60 -12.85
CA LEU A 143 -8.99 -11.94 -12.66
C LEU A 143 -10.49 -11.88 -12.41
N ILE A 144 -10.96 -10.99 -11.52
CA ILE A 144 -12.38 -10.83 -11.23
C ILE A 144 -13.16 -10.51 -12.52
N ARG A 145 -12.68 -9.56 -13.32
CA ARG A 145 -13.32 -9.21 -14.61
C ARG A 145 -13.27 -10.37 -15.59
N ALA A 146 -12.12 -11.02 -15.75
CA ALA A 146 -11.96 -12.10 -16.71
C ALA A 146 -12.84 -13.33 -16.40
N TRP A 147 -13.03 -13.65 -15.11
CA TRP A 147 -14.00 -14.68 -14.70
C TRP A 147 -15.45 -14.25 -14.91
N ASN A 148 -15.79 -12.98 -14.64
CA ASN A 148 -17.14 -12.46 -14.89
C ASN A 148 -17.48 -12.40 -16.38
N ASP A 149 -16.51 -12.09 -17.24
CA ASP A 149 -16.64 -12.05 -18.69
C ASP A 149 -16.59 -13.47 -19.32
N ASP A 150 -16.31 -14.51 -18.51
CA ASP A 150 -16.11 -15.89 -18.95
C ASP A 150 -15.03 -16.00 -20.06
N VAL A 151 -13.91 -15.30 -19.87
CA VAL A 151 -12.77 -15.37 -20.79
C VAL A 151 -12.33 -16.85 -20.91
N PRO A 152 -12.22 -17.39 -22.13
CA PRO A 152 -11.83 -18.79 -22.33
C PRO A 152 -10.54 -19.14 -21.61
N TYR A 153 -10.48 -20.30 -20.95
CA TYR A 153 -9.31 -20.69 -20.16
C TYR A 153 -8.02 -20.72 -20.96
N ASN A 154 -8.06 -21.17 -22.23
CA ASN A 154 -6.88 -21.16 -23.09
C ASN A 154 -6.38 -19.73 -23.39
N GLN A 155 -7.29 -18.76 -23.51
CA GLN A 155 -6.95 -17.34 -23.62
C GLN A 155 -6.35 -16.83 -22.31
N LEU A 156 -6.91 -17.19 -21.14
CA LEU A 156 -6.31 -16.84 -19.85
C LEU A 156 -4.87 -17.35 -19.72
N VAL A 157 -4.60 -18.62 -20.07
CA VAL A 157 -3.22 -19.16 -20.04
C VAL A 157 -2.28 -18.34 -20.93
N ARG A 158 -2.72 -17.97 -22.13
CA ARG A 158 -1.96 -17.08 -23.02
C ARG A 158 -1.70 -15.72 -22.42
N GLU A 159 -2.70 -15.11 -21.80
CA GLU A 159 -2.56 -13.80 -21.13
C GLU A 159 -1.55 -13.85 -19.97
N HIS A 160 -1.52 -14.94 -19.21
CA HIS A 160 -0.61 -15.11 -18.06
C HIS A 160 0.85 -15.35 -18.45
N LEU A 161 1.12 -15.76 -19.69
CA LEU A 161 2.47 -16.06 -20.16
C LEU A 161 2.96 -15.05 -21.19
N ALA A 162 2.10 -14.56 -22.05
CA ALA A 162 2.43 -13.78 -23.25
C ALA A 162 1.39 -12.70 -23.59
N GLY A 163 0.64 -12.19 -22.61
CA GLY A 163 -0.46 -11.26 -22.84
C GLY A 163 -0.09 -9.95 -23.56
N ASP A 164 1.16 -9.49 -23.39
CA ASP A 164 1.78 -8.38 -24.09
C ASP A 164 2.20 -8.68 -25.54
N LEU A 165 2.34 -9.96 -25.89
CA LEU A 165 2.78 -10.44 -27.21
C LEU A 165 1.62 -10.92 -28.10
N LEU A 166 0.39 -10.97 -27.56
CA LEU A 166 -0.77 -11.39 -28.34
C LEU A 166 -1.04 -10.42 -29.50
N ALA A 167 -1.19 -10.97 -30.71
CA ALA A 167 -1.56 -10.20 -31.90
C ALA A 167 -2.97 -9.57 -31.78
N SER A 168 -3.87 -10.21 -31.03
CA SER A 168 -5.22 -9.71 -30.75
C SER A 168 -5.46 -9.71 -29.24
N PRO A 169 -4.94 -8.71 -28.51
CA PRO A 169 -5.15 -8.62 -27.08
C PRO A 169 -6.57 -8.16 -26.74
N ARG A 170 -7.03 -8.52 -25.56
CA ARG A 170 -8.28 -8.04 -24.97
C ARG A 170 -8.08 -6.64 -24.39
N TRP A 171 -8.97 -5.74 -24.78
CA TRP A 171 -9.03 -4.36 -24.31
C TRP A 171 -10.22 -4.18 -23.37
N ASN A 172 -10.08 -3.29 -22.41
CA ASN A 172 -11.18 -2.75 -21.63
C ASN A 172 -11.34 -1.28 -22.00
N ASP A 173 -12.39 -0.99 -22.78
CA ASP A 173 -12.64 0.35 -23.31
C ASP A 173 -13.08 1.34 -22.23
N GLU A 174 -13.77 0.88 -21.18
CA GLU A 174 -14.21 1.72 -20.07
C GLU A 174 -13.02 2.22 -19.24
N LEU A 175 -12.07 1.33 -18.95
CA LEU A 175 -10.86 1.66 -18.21
C LEU A 175 -9.74 2.22 -19.10
N GLY A 176 -9.85 2.07 -20.42
CA GLY A 176 -8.82 2.48 -21.38
C GLY A 176 -7.52 1.66 -21.25
N ILE A 177 -7.61 0.36 -20.95
CA ILE A 177 -6.43 -0.50 -20.68
C ILE A 177 -6.42 -1.82 -21.48
N ARG A 178 -5.22 -2.39 -21.64
CA ARG A 178 -4.93 -3.72 -22.20
C ARG A 178 -5.03 -4.79 -21.12
N GLU A 179 -6.20 -5.42 -20.98
CA GLU A 179 -6.42 -6.47 -19.97
C GLU A 179 -5.46 -7.65 -20.13
N SER A 180 -5.19 -8.09 -21.37
CA SER A 180 -4.33 -9.24 -21.60
C SER A 180 -2.95 -9.11 -20.97
N SER A 181 -2.38 -7.90 -20.91
CA SER A 181 -1.06 -7.67 -20.33
C SER A 181 -1.03 -7.75 -18.80
N LEU A 182 -2.17 -7.58 -18.13
CA LEU A 182 -2.26 -7.69 -16.66
C LEU A 182 -1.97 -9.11 -16.19
N GLY A 183 -2.25 -10.12 -17.03
CA GLY A 183 -1.97 -11.53 -16.76
C GLY A 183 -0.51 -11.79 -16.36
N LEU A 184 0.46 -11.02 -16.86
CA LEU A 184 1.90 -11.21 -16.60
C LEU A 184 2.33 -10.91 -15.15
N CYS A 185 1.47 -10.26 -14.36
CA CYS A 185 1.81 -9.82 -13.00
C CYS A 185 2.27 -10.98 -12.10
N HIS A 186 1.76 -12.21 -12.28
CA HIS A 186 2.18 -13.36 -11.46
C HIS A 186 3.66 -13.70 -11.61
N LEU A 187 4.28 -13.42 -12.76
CA LEU A 187 5.72 -13.62 -12.99
C LEU A 187 6.57 -12.74 -12.06
N ARG A 188 5.98 -11.71 -11.45
CA ARG A 188 6.61 -10.82 -10.47
C ARG A 188 6.36 -11.24 -9.02
N MET A 189 5.52 -12.23 -8.75
CA MET A 189 5.18 -12.69 -7.40
C MET A 189 6.19 -13.72 -6.86
N VAL A 190 7.48 -13.44 -7.06
CA VAL A 190 8.61 -14.22 -6.56
C VAL A 190 9.17 -13.60 -5.28
N TYR A 191 9.85 -14.40 -4.46
CA TYR A 191 10.61 -13.87 -3.32
C TYR A 191 11.81 -13.07 -3.80
N HIS A 192 12.20 -12.03 -3.07
CA HIS A 192 13.44 -11.28 -3.31
C HIS A 192 14.35 -11.32 -2.08
N GLY A 193 15.62 -11.63 -2.27
CA GLY A 193 16.70 -11.40 -1.32
C GLY A 193 16.95 -9.91 -1.09
N TYR A 194 17.61 -9.60 0.03
CA TYR A 194 18.08 -8.25 0.34
C TYR A 194 19.56 -8.14 -0.01
N ALA A 195 19.86 -7.45 -1.12
CA ALA A 195 21.22 -7.20 -1.62
C ALA A 195 22.09 -8.49 -1.72
N PRO A 196 21.69 -9.48 -2.55
CA PRO A 196 22.39 -10.76 -2.64
C PRO A 196 23.82 -10.57 -3.17
N THR A 197 24.78 -11.34 -2.66
CA THR A 197 26.17 -11.28 -3.15
C THR A 197 26.40 -12.12 -4.41
N ASP A 198 25.47 -13.00 -4.77
CA ASP A 198 25.49 -13.85 -5.97
C ASP A 198 24.19 -13.62 -6.76
N ALA A 199 24.23 -12.66 -7.70
CA ALA A 199 23.05 -12.28 -8.48
C ALA A 199 22.53 -13.42 -9.38
N LEU A 200 23.41 -14.34 -9.80
CA LEU A 200 23.03 -15.47 -10.64
C LEU A 200 22.26 -16.52 -9.83
N ASP A 201 22.68 -16.83 -8.60
CA ASP A 201 21.91 -17.73 -7.71
C ASP A 201 20.50 -17.19 -7.44
N GLU A 202 20.39 -15.87 -7.29
CA GLU A 202 19.14 -15.18 -7.10
C GLU A 202 18.23 -15.31 -8.35
N LEU A 203 18.76 -15.04 -9.55
CA LEU A 203 18.04 -15.26 -10.81
C LEU A 203 17.56 -16.71 -10.95
N VAL A 204 18.41 -17.67 -10.62
CA VAL A 204 18.06 -19.10 -10.65
C VAL A 204 16.90 -19.41 -9.71
N THR A 205 16.92 -18.85 -8.51
CA THR A 205 15.84 -19.03 -7.53
C THR A 205 14.53 -18.41 -8.01
N PHE A 206 14.56 -17.22 -8.62
CA PHE A 206 13.36 -16.58 -9.17
C PHE A 206 12.76 -17.38 -10.31
N THR A 207 13.60 -17.81 -11.25
CA THR A 207 13.15 -18.56 -12.43
C THR A 207 12.67 -19.96 -12.06
N ASP A 208 13.34 -20.66 -11.13
CA ASP A 208 12.84 -21.92 -10.58
C ASP A 208 11.45 -21.75 -9.94
N ASN A 209 11.27 -20.66 -9.17
CA ASN A 209 9.99 -20.34 -8.56
C ASN A 209 8.88 -20.13 -9.63
N GLN A 210 9.17 -19.41 -10.71
CA GLN A 210 8.24 -19.20 -11.83
C GLN A 210 7.91 -20.52 -12.56
N ILE A 211 8.91 -21.36 -12.84
CA ILE A 211 8.72 -22.69 -13.44
C ILE A 211 7.82 -23.56 -12.54
N ASP A 212 8.05 -23.53 -11.23
CA ASP A 212 7.23 -24.25 -10.25
C ASP A 212 5.77 -23.80 -10.29
N VAL A 213 5.51 -22.47 -10.36
CA VAL A 213 4.14 -21.93 -10.50
C VAL A 213 3.49 -22.51 -11.75
N ILE A 214 4.11 -22.27 -12.90
CA ILE A 214 3.51 -22.49 -14.22
C ILE A 214 3.24 -23.98 -14.41
N SER A 215 4.22 -24.82 -14.07
CA SER A 215 4.10 -26.27 -14.20
C SER A 215 3.04 -26.88 -13.27
N LYS A 216 2.93 -26.43 -12.02
CA LYS A 216 1.88 -26.93 -11.11
C LYS A 216 0.49 -26.39 -11.47
N ALA A 217 0.39 -25.09 -11.72
CA ALA A 217 -0.90 -24.43 -11.94
C ALA A 217 -1.58 -24.91 -13.23
N PHE A 218 -0.83 -24.94 -14.35
CA PHE A 218 -1.39 -25.20 -15.67
C PHE A 218 -1.19 -26.63 -16.16
N LEU A 219 -0.14 -27.33 -15.71
CA LEU A 219 0.15 -28.70 -16.16
C LEU A 219 -0.03 -29.75 -15.06
N GLY A 220 -0.19 -29.33 -13.80
CA GLY A 220 -0.33 -30.24 -12.66
C GLY A 220 0.88 -31.17 -12.51
N VAL A 221 2.09 -30.76 -12.90
CA VAL A 221 3.31 -31.57 -12.77
C VAL A 221 4.42 -30.79 -12.07
N THR A 222 5.33 -31.50 -11.40
CA THR A 222 6.44 -30.90 -10.67
C THR A 222 7.71 -30.92 -11.54
N VAL A 223 8.09 -29.77 -12.11
CA VAL A 223 9.29 -29.64 -12.95
C VAL A 223 10.52 -29.23 -12.15
N SER A 224 10.38 -28.46 -11.07
CA SER A 224 11.53 -27.90 -10.32
C SER A 224 12.51 -28.92 -9.75
N CYS A 225 12.06 -30.13 -9.38
CA CYS A 225 12.98 -31.20 -8.98
C CYS A 225 13.97 -31.57 -10.10
N SER A 226 13.60 -31.33 -11.36
CA SER A 226 14.45 -31.60 -12.51
C SER A 226 15.60 -30.63 -12.68
N ARG A 227 15.65 -29.53 -11.91
CA ARG A 227 16.77 -28.58 -11.90
C ARG A 227 18.12 -29.29 -11.73
N CYS A 228 18.19 -30.26 -10.83
CA CYS A 228 19.45 -30.90 -10.45
C CYS A 228 19.70 -32.25 -11.13
N HIS A 229 18.66 -32.95 -11.58
CA HIS A 229 18.78 -34.27 -12.18
C HIS A 229 17.49 -34.61 -12.92
N ASP A 230 17.49 -35.59 -13.83
CA ASP A 230 16.23 -36.07 -14.43
C ASP A 230 15.20 -36.46 -13.37
N HIS A 231 13.95 -36.09 -13.56
CA HIS A 231 12.91 -36.38 -12.59
C HIS A 231 12.84 -37.88 -12.28
N LYS A 232 12.77 -38.23 -11.00
CA LYS A 232 12.92 -39.63 -10.56
C LYS A 232 11.81 -40.54 -11.10
N PHE A 233 10.58 -40.03 -11.18
CA PHE A 233 9.39 -40.83 -11.47
C PHE A 233 8.65 -40.45 -12.76
N ASP A 234 8.55 -39.16 -13.04
CA ASP A 234 7.92 -38.60 -14.24
C ASP A 234 8.86 -38.46 -15.45
N PRO A 235 8.32 -38.45 -16.69
CA PRO A 235 9.09 -38.29 -17.93
C PRO A 235 9.49 -36.82 -18.14
N ILE A 236 10.21 -36.25 -17.18
CA ILE A 236 10.70 -34.86 -17.22
C ILE A 236 12.22 -34.93 -17.07
N SER A 237 12.95 -34.49 -18.09
CA SER A 237 14.42 -34.47 -18.09
C SER A 237 14.95 -33.26 -17.34
N GLN A 238 16.24 -33.26 -16.99
CA GLN A 238 16.90 -32.04 -16.52
C GLN A 238 16.87 -30.96 -17.60
N ARG A 239 16.98 -31.34 -18.89
CA ARG A 239 16.95 -30.40 -20.01
C ARG A 239 15.60 -29.68 -20.09
N ASP A 240 14.49 -30.34 -19.81
CA ASP A 240 13.15 -29.72 -19.77
C ASP A 240 13.09 -28.51 -18.82
N PHE A 241 13.73 -28.59 -17.65
CA PHE A 241 13.82 -27.46 -16.73
C PHE A 241 14.56 -26.27 -17.37
N TYR A 242 15.70 -26.53 -18.03
CA TYR A 242 16.53 -25.49 -18.64
C TYR A 242 15.92 -24.90 -19.93
N LYS A 243 15.11 -25.68 -20.66
CA LYS A 243 14.28 -25.16 -21.76
C LYS A 243 13.35 -24.05 -21.26
N LEU A 244 12.62 -24.32 -20.19
CA LEU A 244 11.71 -23.35 -19.57
C LEU A 244 12.47 -22.19 -18.91
N PHE A 245 13.64 -22.48 -18.31
CA PHE A 245 14.50 -21.45 -17.74
C PHE A 245 14.90 -20.42 -18.80
N GLY A 246 15.39 -20.87 -19.96
CA GLY A 246 15.80 -19.98 -21.05
C GLY A 246 14.66 -19.05 -21.49
N VAL A 247 13.42 -19.56 -21.56
CA VAL A 247 12.23 -18.76 -21.90
C VAL A 247 12.02 -17.63 -20.89
N LEU A 248 11.98 -17.95 -19.60
CA LEU A 248 11.65 -16.99 -18.55
C LEU A 248 12.80 -16.02 -18.22
N ALA A 249 14.04 -16.49 -18.29
CA ALA A 249 15.24 -15.68 -18.05
C ALA A 249 15.59 -14.74 -19.22
N SER A 250 14.94 -14.88 -20.38
CA SER A 250 15.02 -13.94 -21.51
C SER A 250 14.20 -12.65 -21.30
N CYS A 251 13.45 -12.56 -20.20
CA CYS A 251 12.60 -11.41 -19.88
C CYS A 251 13.17 -10.58 -18.72
N ARG A 252 12.89 -9.28 -18.69
CA ARG A 252 13.35 -8.36 -17.62
C ARG A 252 12.20 -8.01 -16.67
N PRO A 253 12.38 -8.08 -15.35
CA PRO A 253 11.36 -7.63 -14.40
C PRO A 253 11.05 -6.13 -14.58
N ALA A 254 9.77 -5.76 -14.73
CA ALA A 254 9.38 -4.37 -14.96
C ALA A 254 8.01 -3.97 -14.39
N LEU A 255 7.75 -2.67 -14.31
CA LEU A 255 6.40 -2.14 -14.38
C LEU A 255 6.08 -1.84 -15.84
N ILE A 256 5.00 -2.43 -16.36
CA ILE A 256 4.57 -2.25 -17.74
C ILE A 256 3.43 -1.23 -17.80
N THR A 257 3.41 -0.46 -18.88
CA THR A 257 2.29 0.41 -19.24
C THR A 257 1.20 -0.43 -19.91
N VAL A 258 -0.04 -0.27 -19.45
CA VAL A 258 -1.18 -1.01 -19.99
C VAL A 258 -2.24 -0.12 -20.63
N ASP A 259 -1.96 1.16 -20.86
CA ASP A 259 -2.93 2.05 -21.51
C ASP A 259 -3.25 1.64 -22.94
N LYS A 260 -4.48 1.91 -23.36
CA LYS A 260 -4.91 1.79 -24.76
C LYS A 260 -4.15 2.80 -25.64
N PRO A 261 -3.81 2.47 -26.90
CA PRO A 261 -2.99 3.34 -27.74
C PRO A 261 -3.52 4.77 -27.90
N ASP A 262 -4.82 4.95 -28.05
CA ASP A 262 -5.48 6.26 -28.17
C ASP A 262 -5.46 7.08 -26.87
N VAL A 263 -5.52 6.41 -25.71
CA VAL A 263 -5.31 7.03 -24.39
C VAL A 263 -3.86 7.45 -24.24
N ALA A 264 -2.92 6.55 -24.53
CA ALA A 264 -1.48 6.79 -24.42
C ALA A 264 -0.98 7.87 -25.39
N SER A 265 -1.60 7.99 -26.57
CA SER A 265 -1.23 8.94 -27.62
C SER A 265 -2.06 10.22 -27.64
N ARG A 266 -2.91 10.44 -26.63
CA ARG A 266 -3.82 11.59 -26.59
C ARG A 266 -3.05 12.90 -26.77
N ASN A 267 -3.53 13.74 -27.70
CA ASN A 267 -2.96 15.04 -28.04
C ASN A 267 -1.50 15.07 -28.53
N GLN A 268 -0.80 13.92 -28.65
CA GLN A 268 0.62 13.89 -29.02
C GLN A 268 0.92 14.59 -30.36
N SER A 269 0.16 14.27 -31.40
CA SER A 269 0.31 14.88 -32.74
C SER A 269 0.11 16.41 -32.67
N ARG A 270 -0.88 16.87 -31.91
CA ARG A 270 -1.18 18.29 -31.79
C ARG A 270 -0.10 19.05 -31.01
N LEU A 271 0.43 18.45 -29.94
CA LEU A 271 1.59 19.01 -29.23
C LEU A 271 2.81 19.10 -30.15
N ALA A 272 3.06 18.06 -30.96
CA ALA A 272 4.17 18.04 -31.91
C ALA A 272 4.03 19.14 -32.99
N GLU A 273 2.82 19.45 -33.44
CA GLU A 273 2.54 20.57 -34.37
C GLU A 273 2.75 21.95 -33.76
N LEU A 274 2.48 22.13 -32.46
CA LEU A 274 2.65 23.41 -31.78
C LEU A 274 4.12 23.77 -31.53
N LYS A 275 4.98 22.78 -31.28
CA LYS A 275 6.39 23.01 -30.94
C LYS A 275 7.14 23.83 -32.01
N PRO A 276 7.11 23.52 -33.31
CA PRO A 276 7.76 24.36 -34.32
C PRO A 276 7.31 25.83 -34.30
N ARG A 277 6.04 26.10 -34.04
CA ARG A 277 5.50 27.47 -33.95
C ARG A 277 5.98 28.20 -32.71
N ILE A 278 6.08 27.50 -31.57
CA ILE A 278 6.68 28.03 -30.33
C ILE A 278 8.16 28.31 -30.54
N ARG A 279 8.88 27.41 -31.20
CA ARG A 279 10.29 27.59 -31.60
C ARG A 279 10.47 28.84 -32.44
N GLU A 280 9.60 29.05 -33.43
CA GLU A 280 9.65 30.21 -34.31
C GLU A 280 9.48 31.53 -33.55
N ALA A 281 8.49 31.60 -32.65
CA ALA A 281 8.24 32.78 -31.82
C ALA A 281 9.39 33.08 -30.85
N LEU A 282 9.99 32.04 -30.24
CA LEU A 282 11.18 32.19 -29.40
C LEU A 282 12.38 32.66 -30.22
N ALA A 283 12.62 32.07 -31.39
CA ALA A 283 13.73 32.43 -32.27
C ALA A 283 13.63 33.89 -32.75
N ASP A 284 12.43 34.40 -33.02
CA ASP A 284 12.22 35.82 -33.35
C ASP A 284 12.64 36.75 -32.20
N ALA A 285 12.20 36.45 -30.96
CA ALA A 285 12.60 37.22 -29.79
C ALA A 285 14.10 37.09 -29.49
N TRP A 286 14.68 35.90 -29.66
CA TRP A 286 16.09 35.63 -29.41
C TRP A 286 17.00 36.28 -30.44
N THR A 287 16.56 36.44 -31.69
CA THR A 287 17.34 37.11 -32.74
C THR A 287 17.61 38.57 -32.38
N GLN A 288 16.61 39.27 -31.86
CA GLN A 288 16.78 40.65 -31.37
C GLN A 288 17.73 40.69 -30.15
N SER A 289 17.51 39.81 -29.17
CA SER A 289 18.35 39.74 -27.97
C SER A 289 19.82 39.40 -28.29
N ALA A 290 20.05 38.47 -29.22
CA ALA A 290 21.37 38.09 -29.71
C ALA A 290 22.09 39.27 -30.39
N THR A 291 21.35 40.08 -31.18
CA THR A 291 21.90 41.28 -31.82
C THR A 291 22.36 42.32 -30.78
N ASP A 292 21.62 42.45 -29.69
CA ASP A 292 21.95 43.35 -28.58
C ASP A 292 22.96 42.76 -27.57
N PHE A 293 23.36 41.48 -27.72
CA PHE A 293 24.19 40.77 -26.75
C PHE A 293 25.59 41.38 -26.60
N ALA A 294 26.19 41.87 -27.69
CA ALA A 294 27.47 42.59 -27.64
C ALA A 294 27.39 43.84 -26.76
N ARG A 295 26.25 44.55 -26.80
CA ARG A 295 25.99 45.69 -25.92
C ARG A 295 25.84 45.25 -24.48
N GLN A 296 25.16 44.13 -24.21
CA GLN A 296 25.03 43.58 -22.85
C GLN A 296 26.41 43.25 -22.26
N LEU A 297 27.26 42.56 -23.01
CA LEU A 297 28.62 42.23 -22.58
C LEU A 297 29.45 43.49 -22.30
N THR A 298 29.36 44.54 -23.13
CA THR A 298 30.19 45.75 -22.98
C THR A 298 29.65 46.76 -21.95
N SER A 299 28.33 46.90 -21.80
CA SER A 299 27.72 47.93 -20.94
C SER A 299 27.21 47.43 -19.59
N GLN A 300 26.87 46.14 -19.47
CA GLN A 300 26.33 45.56 -18.23
C GLN A 300 27.33 44.72 -17.45
N SER A 301 28.54 44.53 -17.99
CA SER A 301 29.64 43.77 -17.37
C SER A 301 30.00 44.20 -15.94
N ASP A 302 29.64 45.42 -15.54
CA ASP A 302 29.89 46.00 -14.21
C ASP A 302 28.68 45.96 -13.27
N SER A 303 27.54 45.43 -13.72
CA SER A 303 26.40 45.16 -12.82
C SER A 303 26.70 43.97 -11.92
N GLU A 304 26.17 43.97 -10.69
CA GLU A 304 26.42 42.89 -9.71
C GLU A 304 26.03 41.50 -10.23
N ALA A 305 24.94 41.40 -11.00
CA ALA A 305 24.51 40.13 -11.59
C ALA A 305 25.50 39.59 -12.64
N TRP A 306 26.07 40.47 -13.47
CA TRP A 306 27.08 40.07 -14.45
C TRP A 306 28.45 39.82 -13.83
N LYS A 307 28.85 40.57 -12.79
CA LYS A 307 30.10 40.32 -12.06
C LYS A 307 30.15 38.90 -11.50
N ALA A 308 29.11 38.49 -10.77
CA ALA A 308 29.06 37.15 -10.19
C ALA A 308 29.14 36.05 -11.27
N ARG A 309 28.41 36.22 -12.38
CA ARG A 309 28.46 35.29 -13.52
C ARG A 309 29.86 35.20 -14.14
N LEU A 310 30.52 36.33 -14.33
CA LEU A 310 31.84 36.39 -14.96
C LEU A 310 32.95 35.91 -14.01
N GLU A 311 32.82 36.12 -12.70
CA GLU A 311 33.73 35.52 -11.71
C GLU A 311 33.65 33.99 -11.70
N ALA A 312 32.45 33.43 -11.85
CA ALA A 312 32.28 31.98 -12.01
C ALA A 312 32.89 31.50 -13.34
N ALA A 313 32.58 32.19 -14.45
CA ALA A 313 33.11 31.88 -15.77
C ALA A 313 34.65 31.93 -15.84
N ALA A 314 35.28 32.88 -15.14
CA ALA A 314 36.74 33.02 -15.13
C ALA A 314 37.46 31.82 -14.48
N LYS A 315 36.77 31.04 -13.64
CA LYS A 315 37.34 29.88 -12.91
C LYS A 315 37.17 28.55 -13.64
N ASP A 316 36.37 28.51 -14.70
CA ASP A 316 36.04 27.29 -15.44
C ASP A 316 36.38 27.48 -16.93
N ASP A 317 37.45 26.82 -17.39
CA ASP A 317 37.90 26.88 -18.78
C ASP A 317 36.93 26.22 -19.78
N GLY A 318 35.97 25.45 -19.28
CA GLY A 318 34.88 24.85 -20.02
C GLY A 318 33.61 25.71 -20.05
N HIS A 319 33.61 26.91 -19.45
CA HIS A 319 32.42 27.75 -19.38
C HIS A 319 32.20 28.56 -20.68
N PRO A 320 30.96 28.73 -21.18
CA PRO A 320 30.68 29.45 -22.43
C PRO A 320 31.23 30.87 -22.47
N LEU A 321 31.17 31.59 -21.35
CA LEU A 321 31.68 32.96 -21.21
C LEU A 321 33.13 33.07 -20.73
N HIS A 322 33.88 31.97 -20.61
CA HIS A 322 35.24 31.99 -20.05
C HIS A 322 36.16 32.98 -20.77
N ALA A 323 36.19 32.90 -22.11
CA ALA A 323 37.02 33.79 -22.92
C ALA A 323 36.64 35.27 -22.75
N TRP A 324 35.35 35.60 -22.58
CA TRP A 324 34.96 36.98 -22.26
C TRP A 324 35.46 37.40 -20.88
N ALA A 325 35.26 36.55 -19.87
CA ALA A 325 35.57 36.85 -18.49
C ALA A 325 37.06 37.17 -18.26
N VAL A 326 37.97 36.45 -18.94
CA VAL A 326 39.42 36.61 -18.77
C VAL A 326 40.08 37.59 -19.75
N LEU A 327 39.38 38.01 -20.83
CA LEU A 327 39.94 38.87 -21.87
C LEU A 327 39.35 40.29 -21.92
N ARG A 328 38.15 40.54 -21.37
CA ARG A 328 37.40 41.82 -21.55
C ARG A 328 38.15 43.11 -21.20
N GLY A 329 39.18 43.05 -20.35
CA GLY A 329 39.98 44.21 -19.90
C GLY A 329 41.44 44.21 -20.36
N ALA A 330 41.82 43.33 -21.30
CA ALA A 330 43.17 43.29 -21.87
C ALA A 330 43.35 44.34 -22.98
N ASP A 331 44.57 44.84 -23.16
CA ASP A 331 44.95 45.56 -24.39
C ASP A 331 44.97 44.62 -25.61
N ASP A 332 44.92 45.19 -26.82
CA ASP A 332 44.76 44.44 -28.08
C ASP A 332 45.84 43.37 -28.29
N GLU A 333 47.10 43.67 -27.98
CA GLU A 333 48.22 42.72 -28.12
C GLU A 333 48.10 41.56 -27.12
N THR A 334 47.78 41.89 -25.86
CA THR A 334 47.56 40.91 -24.79
C THR A 334 46.34 40.03 -25.06
N LEU A 335 45.25 40.61 -25.56
CA LEU A 335 44.02 39.91 -25.92
C LEU A 335 44.30 38.88 -27.00
N ARG A 336 44.99 39.26 -28.09
CA ARG A 336 45.29 38.36 -29.20
C ARG A 336 46.22 37.22 -28.80
N ARG A 337 47.25 37.50 -27.99
CA ARG A 337 48.13 36.46 -27.42
C ARG A 337 47.33 35.47 -26.57
N ARG A 338 46.53 35.96 -25.61
CA ARG A 338 45.77 35.10 -24.69
C ARG A 338 44.64 34.34 -25.39
N TRP A 339 44.01 34.90 -26.42
CA TRP A 339 43.05 34.18 -27.26
C TRP A 339 43.68 32.93 -27.89
N ASN A 340 44.88 33.09 -28.47
CA ASN A 340 45.61 31.97 -29.07
C ASN A 340 46.03 30.93 -28.03
N GLU A 341 46.43 31.36 -26.83
CA GLU A 341 46.72 30.46 -25.69
C GLU A 341 45.48 29.65 -25.31
N LEU A 342 44.32 30.28 -25.14
CA LEU A 342 43.05 29.62 -24.79
C LEU A 342 42.57 28.66 -25.90
N SER A 343 42.63 29.09 -27.17
CA SER A 343 42.31 28.26 -28.34
C SER A 343 43.21 27.02 -28.42
N THR A 344 44.51 27.19 -28.20
CA THR A 344 45.49 26.07 -28.18
C THR A 344 45.26 25.14 -27.01
N ALA A 345 44.94 25.68 -25.83
CA ALA A 345 44.60 24.89 -24.65
C ALA A 345 43.33 24.04 -24.89
N TRP A 346 42.29 24.62 -25.50
CA TRP A 346 41.09 23.88 -25.90
C TRP A 346 41.39 22.75 -26.88
N LYS A 347 42.11 23.04 -27.98
CA LYS A 347 42.52 22.02 -28.97
C LYS A 347 43.30 20.89 -28.29
N SER A 348 44.20 21.22 -27.37
CA SER A 348 44.99 20.24 -26.61
C SER A 348 44.13 19.41 -25.66
N LYS A 349 43.15 20.02 -24.98
CA LYS A 349 42.20 19.34 -24.10
C LYS A 349 41.33 18.35 -24.88
N GLN A 350 40.82 18.76 -26.04
CA GLN A 350 40.05 17.90 -26.93
C GLN A 350 40.91 16.74 -27.48
N ALA A 351 42.11 17.02 -27.97
CA ALA A 351 43.03 16.00 -28.46
C ALA A 351 43.40 14.99 -27.37
N ARG A 352 43.63 15.44 -26.13
CA ARG A 352 43.90 14.55 -24.99
C ARG A 352 42.70 13.66 -24.66
N ALA A 353 41.48 14.20 -24.68
CA ALA A 353 40.28 13.39 -24.43
C ALA A 353 40.08 12.30 -25.51
N ASN A 354 40.33 12.65 -26.79
CA ASN A 354 40.30 11.68 -27.89
C ASN A 354 41.40 10.62 -27.76
N ASP A 355 42.64 11.03 -27.47
CA ASP A 355 43.78 10.13 -27.26
C ASP A 355 43.55 9.20 -26.06
N THR A 356 42.98 9.72 -24.96
CA THR A 356 42.56 8.91 -23.81
C THR A 356 41.49 7.88 -24.21
N ARG A 357 40.51 8.26 -25.05
CA ARG A 357 39.46 7.35 -25.54
C ARG A 357 40.06 6.25 -26.42
N GLU A 358 40.94 6.60 -27.36
CA GLU A 358 41.62 5.65 -28.27
C GLU A 358 42.59 4.69 -27.55
N LYS A 359 43.30 5.17 -26.52
CA LYS A 359 44.25 4.35 -25.75
C LYS A 359 43.59 3.50 -24.67
N SER A 360 42.34 3.79 -24.33
CA SER A 360 41.60 2.99 -23.36
C SER A 360 41.24 1.65 -24.00
N ALA A 361 41.45 0.54 -23.27
CA ALA A 361 40.92 -0.76 -23.69
C ALA A 361 39.39 -0.74 -23.53
N VAL A 362 38.70 -0.21 -24.55
CA VAL A 362 37.24 -0.09 -24.61
C VAL A 362 36.65 -1.45 -24.96
N ALA A 363 35.85 -1.99 -24.05
CA ALA A 363 35.11 -3.24 -24.26
C ALA A 363 33.74 -2.98 -24.88
N ILE A 364 33.13 -1.82 -24.56
CA ILE A 364 31.81 -1.40 -25.04
C ILE A 364 31.83 0.10 -25.27
N GLU A 365 31.25 0.51 -26.39
CA GLU A 365 31.00 1.90 -26.75
C GLU A 365 29.66 1.95 -27.47
N TRP A 366 28.68 2.66 -26.87
CA TRP A 366 27.39 2.90 -27.50
C TRP A 366 27.14 4.40 -27.58
N ASP A 367 26.97 4.89 -28.80
CA ASP A 367 26.48 6.23 -29.11
C ASP A 367 24.97 6.19 -29.37
N LEU A 368 24.20 6.52 -28.34
CA LEU A 368 22.74 6.54 -28.41
C LEU A 368 22.18 7.78 -29.11
N THR A 369 23.04 8.65 -29.64
CA THR A 369 22.64 9.71 -30.55
C THR A 369 22.59 9.23 -32.01
N GLY A 370 23.22 8.08 -32.30
CA GLY A 370 23.37 7.50 -33.63
C GLY A 370 22.65 6.15 -33.82
N GLU A 371 23.30 5.25 -34.56
CA GLU A 371 22.72 3.97 -34.99
C GLU A 371 22.59 2.94 -33.86
N ASP A 372 23.46 3.00 -32.83
CA ASP A 372 23.47 2.04 -31.71
C ASP A 372 22.15 2.04 -30.91
N TYR A 373 21.36 3.11 -30.99
CA TYR A 373 20.03 3.17 -30.37
C TYR A 373 19.09 2.07 -30.87
N ALA A 374 19.23 1.64 -32.13
CA ALA A 374 18.36 0.63 -32.72
C ALA A 374 18.50 -0.76 -32.05
N ASP A 375 19.63 -1.02 -31.41
CA ASP A 375 19.89 -2.27 -30.68
C ASP A 375 19.37 -2.23 -29.23
N TRP A 376 18.93 -1.07 -28.74
CA TRP A 376 18.40 -0.89 -27.39
C TRP A 376 16.88 -1.10 -27.34
N PHE A 377 16.41 -1.54 -26.16
CA PHE A 377 15.01 -1.85 -25.93
C PHE A 377 14.32 -0.67 -25.23
N ALA A 378 13.51 0.08 -25.99
CA ALA A 378 12.73 1.19 -25.48
C ALA A 378 11.29 0.78 -25.17
N HIS A 379 10.81 1.14 -23.98
CA HIS A 379 9.44 0.89 -23.53
C HIS A 379 8.83 2.16 -22.93
N GLY A 380 7.50 2.27 -22.96
CA GLY A 380 6.77 3.49 -22.58
C GLY A 380 6.48 4.41 -23.77
N ASN A 381 5.75 5.50 -23.53
CA ASN A 381 5.31 6.43 -24.59
C ASN A 381 6.17 7.72 -24.70
N GLY A 382 7.18 7.87 -23.85
CA GLY A 382 8.11 9.00 -23.84
C GLY A 382 9.38 8.76 -24.63
N SER A 383 9.80 7.49 -24.75
CA SER A 383 10.96 7.11 -25.57
C SER A 383 10.58 7.10 -27.06
N ALA A 384 11.15 8.01 -27.84
CA ALA A 384 10.88 8.08 -29.27
C ALA A 384 11.48 6.86 -30.02
N ASN A 385 10.92 6.52 -31.19
CA ASN A 385 11.47 5.45 -32.05
C ASN A 385 12.87 5.76 -32.62
N ARG A 386 13.42 6.94 -32.33
CA ARG A 386 14.75 7.39 -32.70
C ARG A 386 15.27 8.40 -31.68
N PRO A 387 16.58 8.63 -31.59
CA PRO A 387 17.14 9.69 -30.77
C PRO A 387 16.60 11.07 -31.17
N SER A 388 16.49 11.99 -30.20
CA SER A 388 16.14 13.38 -30.48
C SER A 388 17.26 14.08 -31.22
N ARG A 389 16.90 15.06 -32.05
CA ARG A 389 17.88 15.86 -32.79
C ARG A 389 18.41 16.99 -31.92
N PRO A 390 19.60 17.52 -32.21
CA PRO A 390 20.06 18.75 -31.56
C PRO A 390 19.03 19.85 -31.77
N GLY A 391 18.75 20.62 -30.72
CA GLY A 391 17.77 21.71 -30.76
C GLY A 391 16.35 21.34 -30.34
N ASP A 392 16.05 20.08 -30.04
CA ASP A 392 14.77 19.77 -29.41
C ASP A 392 14.69 20.36 -27.99
N PHE A 393 13.47 20.66 -27.55
CA PHE A 393 13.22 21.42 -26.33
C PHE A 393 11.94 20.95 -25.66
N HIS A 394 11.82 21.17 -24.35
CA HIS A 394 10.62 20.86 -23.56
C HIS A 394 9.89 22.16 -23.20
N VAL A 395 8.60 22.24 -23.53
CA VAL A 395 7.73 23.35 -23.15
C VAL A 395 7.23 23.09 -21.73
N LEU A 396 7.46 24.05 -20.83
CA LEU A 396 7.09 23.89 -19.43
C LEU A 396 5.55 23.89 -19.27
N PRO A 397 4.98 22.92 -18.53
CA PRO A 397 3.53 22.74 -18.40
C PRO A 397 2.86 23.88 -17.61
N GLU A 398 3.62 24.65 -16.84
CA GLU A 398 3.13 25.74 -16.00
C GLU A 398 4.22 26.81 -15.76
N GLY A 399 3.84 27.92 -15.12
CA GLY A 399 4.73 29.02 -14.77
C GLY A 399 5.00 30.04 -15.89
N GLU A 400 5.82 31.04 -15.59
CA GLU A 400 6.12 32.13 -16.53
C GLU A 400 7.09 31.72 -17.64
N SER A 401 8.01 30.79 -17.36
CA SER A 401 9.00 30.33 -18.33
C SER A 401 8.37 29.43 -19.40
N ILE A 402 8.79 29.58 -20.65
CA ILE A 402 8.23 28.85 -21.79
C ILE A 402 8.95 27.50 -21.96
N VAL A 403 10.29 27.50 -22.01
CA VAL A 403 11.09 26.27 -22.13
C VAL A 403 12.08 26.12 -20.98
N SER A 404 12.43 24.89 -20.61
CA SER A 404 13.48 24.65 -19.60
C SER A 404 14.89 24.75 -20.19
N ASN A 405 15.05 24.26 -21.43
CA ASN A 405 16.34 24.06 -22.06
C ASN A 405 16.18 23.86 -23.59
N VAL A 406 17.29 24.00 -24.31
CA VAL A 406 17.49 23.49 -25.68
C VAL A 406 18.50 22.35 -25.57
N TYR A 407 18.11 21.15 -25.95
CA TYR A 407 18.90 19.94 -25.71
C TYR A 407 19.78 19.58 -26.93
N PRO A 408 20.99 19.04 -26.71
CA PRO A 408 21.73 18.34 -27.75
C PRO A 408 21.02 17.03 -28.13
N ALA A 409 21.57 16.30 -29.11
CA ALA A 409 21.10 14.97 -29.48
C ALA A 409 21.19 14.00 -28.28
N GLY A 410 20.25 13.05 -28.24
CA GLY A 410 20.18 12.06 -27.18
C GLY A 410 18.81 11.42 -27.07
N VAL A 411 18.64 10.48 -26.15
CA VAL A 411 17.35 9.83 -25.90
C VAL A 411 16.72 10.45 -24.66
N PHE A 412 15.66 11.23 -24.85
CA PHE A 412 14.95 11.93 -23.78
C PHE A 412 13.49 11.53 -23.70
N THR A 413 12.94 11.39 -22.49
CA THR A 413 11.54 10.96 -22.30
C THR A 413 10.53 12.11 -22.26
N HIS A 414 10.94 13.35 -21.97
CA HIS A 414 10.02 14.46 -21.66
C HIS A 414 9.84 15.49 -22.78
N LEU A 415 10.58 15.40 -23.88
CA LEU A 415 10.62 16.49 -24.86
C LEU A 415 9.24 16.85 -25.42
N LEU A 416 8.34 15.89 -25.55
CA LEU A 416 6.95 16.16 -25.96
C LEU A 416 6.07 16.60 -24.79
N THR A 417 6.18 15.94 -23.64
CA THR A 417 5.53 16.25 -22.36
C THR A 417 6.24 15.45 -21.26
N SER A 418 6.35 16.01 -20.05
CA SER A 418 6.86 15.27 -18.88
C SER A 418 5.89 14.25 -18.28
N LYS A 419 4.65 14.13 -18.77
CA LYS A 419 3.72 13.07 -18.33
C LYS A 419 3.98 11.71 -18.96
N HIS A 420 4.72 11.68 -20.06
CA HIS A 420 5.10 10.42 -20.68
C HIS A 420 6.18 9.71 -19.86
N ASN A 421 6.13 8.38 -19.87
CA ASN A 421 7.11 7.54 -19.19
C ASN A 421 8.13 6.93 -20.16
N GLY A 422 9.20 6.38 -19.61
CA GLY A 422 10.14 5.59 -20.39
C GLY A 422 10.94 4.62 -19.55
N VAL A 423 11.24 3.47 -20.13
CA VAL A 423 12.30 2.56 -19.69
C VAL A 423 13.16 2.26 -20.91
N LEU A 424 14.46 2.47 -20.80
CA LEU A 424 15.42 2.17 -21.85
C LEU A 424 16.46 1.17 -21.32
N ASN A 425 16.69 0.14 -22.10
CA ASN A 425 17.38 -1.07 -21.70
C ASN A 425 18.46 -1.43 -22.74
N SER A 426 19.72 -1.60 -22.33
CA SER A 426 20.78 -2.02 -23.26
C SER A 426 20.65 -3.50 -23.62
N PRO A 427 21.26 -3.98 -24.71
CA PRO A 427 21.61 -5.39 -24.86
C PRO A 427 22.38 -5.91 -23.63
N ARG A 428 22.32 -7.23 -23.42
CA ARG A 428 23.16 -7.86 -22.40
C ARG A 428 24.61 -7.85 -22.83
N PHE A 429 25.50 -7.60 -21.88
CA PHE A 429 26.93 -7.63 -22.10
C PHE A 429 27.66 -8.34 -20.95
N ARG A 430 28.85 -8.86 -21.25
CA ARG A 430 29.72 -9.43 -20.25
C ARG A 430 30.59 -8.34 -19.63
N VAL A 431 30.69 -8.34 -18.30
CA VAL A 431 31.48 -7.35 -17.57
C VAL A 431 32.96 -7.74 -17.62
N ASP A 432 33.68 -7.28 -18.64
CA ASP A 432 35.13 -7.54 -18.78
C ASP A 432 35.99 -6.30 -18.45
N ALA A 433 35.41 -5.11 -18.56
CA ALA A 433 36.05 -3.83 -18.27
C ALA A 433 36.06 -3.49 -16.76
N ASP A 434 37.04 -2.70 -16.32
CA ASP A 434 37.12 -2.24 -14.93
C ASP A 434 36.12 -1.12 -14.58
N ARG A 435 35.66 -0.35 -15.57
CA ARG A 435 34.78 0.81 -15.37
C ARG A 435 33.65 0.82 -16.38
N LEU A 436 32.47 1.23 -15.91
CA LEU A 436 31.31 1.60 -16.72
C LEU A 436 31.06 3.10 -16.57
N SER A 437 30.92 3.82 -17.67
CA SER A 437 30.64 5.25 -17.72
C SER A 437 29.38 5.49 -18.56
N VAL A 438 28.44 6.27 -18.05
CA VAL A 438 27.19 6.60 -18.76
C VAL A 438 26.98 8.11 -18.72
N ARG A 439 26.73 8.71 -19.88
CA ARG A 439 26.50 10.14 -20.03
C ARG A 439 24.99 10.43 -19.96
N VAL A 440 24.55 10.98 -18.83
CA VAL A 440 23.12 11.10 -18.48
C VAL A 440 22.71 12.50 -18.02
N ALA A 441 21.42 12.79 -18.20
CA ALA A 441 20.69 13.94 -17.67
C ALA A 441 19.33 13.46 -17.13
N GLY A 442 18.62 14.29 -16.36
CA GLY A 442 17.32 13.91 -15.83
C GLY A 442 16.94 14.63 -14.55
N SER A 443 15.69 14.44 -14.15
CA SER A 443 15.11 15.04 -12.96
C SER A 443 13.92 14.23 -12.43
N GLY A 444 13.38 14.65 -11.28
CA GLY A 444 12.17 14.09 -10.69
C GLY A 444 12.31 12.66 -10.17
N GLY A 445 13.54 12.20 -9.90
CA GLY A 445 13.80 10.86 -9.36
C GLY A 445 13.95 9.76 -10.41
N ALA A 446 14.02 10.10 -11.70
CA ALA A 446 14.45 9.16 -12.72
C ALA A 446 15.81 8.53 -12.35
N ARG A 447 16.08 7.32 -12.81
CA ARG A 447 17.21 6.54 -12.31
C ARG A 447 17.89 5.77 -13.42
N VAL A 448 19.22 5.80 -13.42
CA VAL A 448 20.08 4.94 -14.24
C VAL A 448 20.82 3.95 -13.36
N ARG A 449 20.99 2.72 -13.82
CA ARG A 449 21.70 1.66 -13.10
C ARG A 449 22.29 0.63 -14.06
N TYR A 450 23.32 -0.06 -13.58
CA TYR A 450 23.66 -1.38 -14.11
C TYR A 450 22.82 -2.44 -13.37
N VAL A 451 22.41 -3.46 -14.09
CA VAL A 451 21.59 -4.56 -13.57
C VAL A 451 22.33 -5.87 -13.83
N MET A 452 22.80 -6.50 -12.75
CA MET A 452 23.49 -7.79 -12.81
C MET A 452 22.46 -8.91 -12.83
N GLN A 453 22.55 -9.81 -13.82
CA GLN A 453 21.73 -11.03 -13.89
C GLN A 453 20.22 -10.77 -13.69
N ASN A 454 19.69 -9.66 -14.23
CA ASN A 454 18.29 -9.21 -14.07
C ASN A 454 17.83 -8.95 -12.62
N TYR A 455 18.75 -8.77 -11.67
CA TYR A 455 18.38 -8.47 -10.29
C TYR A 455 17.61 -7.14 -10.18
N PRO A 456 16.36 -7.13 -9.71
CA PRO A 456 15.45 -6.01 -9.96
C PRO A 456 15.60 -4.84 -8.98
N ARG A 457 16.45 -4.93 -7.95
CA ARG A 457 16.56 -3.91 -6.90
C ARG A 457 17.86 -3.11 -7.00
N ALA A 458 17.79 -1.84 -6.61
CA ALA A 458 18.94 -0.96 -6.49
C ALA A 458 19.18 -0.63 -5.01
N ILE A 459 19.73 -1.60 -4.26
CA ILE A 459 19.89 -1.53 -2.81
C ILE A 459 21.24 -2.09 -2.33
N GLY A 460 21.75 -1.53 -1.23
CA GLY A 460 23.03 -1.90 -0.65
C GLY A 460 24.22 -1.20 -1.31
N LEU A 461 25.44 -1.63 -0.95
CA LEU A 461 26.67 -1.01 -1.45
C LEU A 461 27.10 -1.51 -2.84
N ILE A 462 26.62 -2.68 -3.25
CA ILE A 462 27.07 -3.42 -4.44
C ILE A 462 26.13 -3.30 -5.66
N TYR A 463 24.84 -2.98 -5.46
CA TYR A 463 23.89 -2.70 -6.55
C TYR A 463 23.61 -1.21 -6.61
N GLN A 464 24.51 -0.50 -7.28
CA GLN A 464 24.48 0.96 -7.30
C GLN A 464 23.51 1.48 -8.37
N SER A 465 22.94 2.64 -8.08
CA SER A 465 22.16 3.42 -9.05
C SER A 465 22.47 4.89 -8.89
N PHE A 466 22.17 5.67 -9.92
CA PHE A 466 22.36 7.12 -9.92
C PHE A 466 21.04 7.81 -10.30
N ILE A 467 20.72 8.87 -9.57
CA ILE A 467 19.56 9.72 -9.82
C ILE A 467 20.08 11.03 -10.42
N PRO A 468 19.99 11.24 -11.74
CA PRO A 468 20.32 12.53 -12.33
C PRO A 468 19.41 13.63 -11.77
N GLN A 469 20.00 14.80 -11.50
CA GLN A 469 19.32 16.00 -10.99
C GLN A 469 19.74 17.25 -11.77
N GLN A 470 19.98 17.08 -13.08
CA GLN A 470 20.52 18.12 -13.93
C GLN A 470 19.91 18.08 -15.34
N GLU A 471 19.80 19.27 -15.94
CA GLU A 471 19.26 19.48 -17.29
C GLU A 471 20.28 19.20 -18.41
N THR A 472 21.56 19.10 -18.08
CA THR A 472 22.65 18.87 -19.05
C THR A 472 23.29 17.50 -18.83
N PHE A 473 23.81 16.92 -19.90
CA PHE A 473 24.54 15.67 -19.84
C PHE A 473 25.78 15.78 -18.95
N ARG A 474 25.97 14.77 -18.10
CA ARG A 474 27.15 14.56 -17.25
C ARG A 474 27.53 13.10 -17.25
N TRP A 475 28.82 12.81 -17.22
CA TRP A 475 29.31 11.45 -17.04
C TRP A 475 29.09 10.97 -15.61
N GLN A 476 28.48 9.80 -15.48
CA GLN A 476 28.42 9.00 -14.26
C GLN A 476 29.29 7.77 -14.43
N HIS A 477 30.13 7.46 -13.44
CA HIS A 477 31.07 6.34 -13.49
C HIS A 477 30.81 5.32 -12.38
N TRP A 478 31.04 4.05 -12.69
CA TRP A 478 30.98 2.94 -11.73
C TRP A 478 32.21 2.04 -11.87
N ASP A 479 32.69 1.53 -10.74
CA ASP A 479 33.70 0.47 -10.68
C ASP A 479 33.03 -0.88 -10.87
N MET A 480 33.49 -1.62 -11.88
CA MET A 480 32.91 -2.89 -12.31
C MET A 480 33.77 -4.10 -11.94
N ARG A 481 34.92 -3.89 -11.28
CA ARG A 481 35.88 -4.96 -10.96
C ARG A 481 35.28 -6.08 -10.13
N TYR A 482 34.33 -5.76 -9.24
CA TYR A 482 33.64 -6.75 -8.42
C TYR A 482 32.81 -7.73 -9.25
N TRP A 483 32.24 -7.27 -10.37
CA TRP A 483 31.32 -8.02 -11.22
C TRP A 483 32.00 -8.67 -12.43
N LYS A 484 33.33 -8.77 -12.46
CA LYS A 484 34.05 -9.28 -13.63
C LYS A 484 33.62 -10.71 -13.99
N GLY A 485 33.27 -10.89 -15.27
CA GLY A 485 32.84 -12.15 -15.84
C GLY A 485 31.34 -12.42 -15.76
N ASP A 486 30.58 -11.63 -15.02
CA ASP A 486 29.11 -11.69 -14.95
C ASP A 486 28.44 -11.04 -16.14
N TRP A 487 27.14 -11.34 -16.31
CA TRP A 487 26.28 -10.72 -17.30
C TRP A 487 25.50 -9.55 -16.70
N ALA A 488 25.47 -8.46 -17.45
CA ALA A 488 24.83 -7.21 -17.08
C ALA A 488 24.00 -6.62 -18.22
N HIS A 489 23.13 -5.69 -17.86
CA HIS A 489 22.61 -4.69 -18.79
C HIS A 489 22.51 -3.33 -18.09
N ILE A 490 22.31 -2.27 -18.86
CA ILE A 490 22.03 -0.94 -18.36
C ILE A 490 20.52 -0.72 -18.44
N GLU A 491 19.97 -0.15 -17.38
CA GLU A 491 18.57 0.28 -17.33
C GLU A 491 18.54 1.75 -16.91
N ILE A 492 17.80 2.55 -17.67
CA ILE A 492 17.42 3.91 -17.28
C ILE A 492 15.90 4.04 -17.38
N ALA A 493 15.28 4.52 -16.30
CA ALA A 493 13.83 4.53 -16.16
C ALA A 493 13.33 5.81 -15.49
N THR A 494 12.12 6.24 -15.86
CA THR A 494 11.34 7.21 -15.09
C THR A 494 10.99 6.64 -13.71
N ALA A 495 10.84 7.51 -12.71
CA ALA A 495 10.76 7.13 -11.30
C ALA A 495 9.60 6.15 -11.00
N GLY A 496 8.46 6.37 -11.64
CA GLY A 496 7.27 5.53 -11.49
C GLY A 496 7.37 4.16 -12.18
N ASP A 497 8.40 3.93 -12.98
CA ASP A 497 8.52 2.77 -13.89
C ASP A 497 9.60 1.76 -13.42
N LEU A 498 10.26 2.07 -12.29
CA LEU A 498 11.17 1.16 -11.63
C LEU A 498 10.45 -0.11 -11.15
N PRO A 499 11.04 -1.31 -11.34
CA PRO A 499 10.33 -2.57 -11.08
C PRO A 499 9.96 -2.84 -9.62
N VAL A 500 10.68 -2.27 -8.64
CA VAL A 500 10.45 -2.47 -7.20
C VAL A 500 10.40 -1.15 -6.45
N GLU A 501 11.37 -0.26 -6.66
CA GLU A 501 11.50 1.00 -5.94
C GLU A 501 10.64 2.14 -6.49
N ALA A 502 9.66 1.85 -7.37
CA ALA A 502 8.72 2.87 -7.83
C ALA A 502 8.00 3.50 -6.64
N ARG A 503 8.20 4.81 -6.46
CA ARG A 503 7.52 5.64 -5.46
C ARG A 503 6.60 6.59 -6.19
N GLY A 504 5.33 6.69 -5.77
CA GLY A 504 4.34 7.60 -6.34
C GLY A 504 4.59 9.09 -6.03
N GLU A 505 5.85 9.49 -5.88
CA GLU A 505 6.27 10.81 -5.38
C GLU A 505 6.40 11.85 -6.52
N ASN A 506 6.67 11.44 -7.77
CA ASN A 506 6.75 12.37 -8.92
C ASN A 506 6.55 11.68 -10.29
N ASP A 507 5.32 11.64 -10.78
CA ASP A 507 5.00 11.08 -12.11
C ASP A 507 5.49 11.93 -13.30
N ARG A 508 6.09 13.11 -13.07
CA ARG A 508 6.70 13.97 -14.11
C ARG A 508 8.22 13.81 -14.23
N SER A 509 8.78 12.75 -13.64
CA SER A 509 10.20 12.41 -13.75
C SER A 509 10.62 12.19 -15.22
N TRP A 510 11.86 12.50 -15.56
CA TRP A 510 12.38 12.29 -16.91
C TRP A 510 13.88 12.02 -16.91
N PHE A 511 14.36 11.37 -17.97
CA PHE A 511 15.78 11.17 -18.19
C PHE A 511 16.20 11.54 -19.60
N GLY A 512 17.50 11.78 -19.75
CA GLY A 512 18.24 11.84 -20.99
C GLY A 512 19.44 10.90 -20.92
N ILE A 513 19.77 10.20 -22.01
CA ILE A 513 21.03 9.44 -22.15
C ILE A 513 21.61 9.66 -23.55
N ALA A 514 22.93 9.83 -23.64
CA ALA A 514 23.62 10.07 -24.91
C ALA A 514 24.67 9.00 -25.23
N GLU A 515 25.51 8.63 -24.27
CA GLU A 515 26.65 7.74 -24.51
C GLU A 515 26.84 6.75 -23.35
N VAL A 516 27.35 5.56 -23.68
CA VAL A 516 27.82 4.55 -22.73
C VAL A 516 29.21 4.09 -23.14
N VAL A 517 30.14 4.01 -22.19
CA VAL A 517 31.48 3.47 -22.41
C VAL A 517 31.86 2.53 -21.27
N ALA A 518 32.23 1.29 -21.59
CA ALA A 518 32.88 0.38 -20.65
C ALA A 518 34.36 0.21 -21.04
N SER A 519 35.28 0.60 -20.16
CA SER A 519 36.72 0.55 -20.43
C SER A 519 37.56 0.27 -19.17
N SER A 520 38.79 -0.19 -19.36
CA SER A 520 39.75 -0.38 -18.25
C SER A 520 40.81 0.75 -18.16
N GLY A 521 40.61 1.83 -18.91
CA GLY A 521 41.53 2.98 -18.98
C GLY A 521 41.14 4.16 -18.10
N GLU A 522 41.57 5.36 -18.49
CA GLU A 522 41.09 6.61 -17.88
C GLU A 522 39.60 6.84 -18.21
N ALA A 523 38.87 7.53 -17.33
CA ALA A 523 37.44 7.77 -17.51
C ALA A 523 37.21 8.87 -18.56
N PRO A 524 36.14 8.78 -19.38
CA PRO A 524 35.69 9.91 -20.17
C PRO A 524 35.46 11.14 -19.27
N VAL A 525 35.82 12.33 -19.75
CA VAL A 525 35.68 13.58 -19.00
C VAL A 525 34.73 14.53 -19.72
N ASP A 526 34.00 15.34 -18.96
CA ASP A 526 33.24 16.46 -19.53
C ASP A 526 34.23 17.53 -20.01
N LEU A 527 34.24 17.80 -21.33
CA LEU A 527 35.10 18.85 -21.91
C LEU A 527 34.63 20.28 -21.58
N GLY A 528 33.35 20.42 -21.21
CA GLY A 528 32.68 21.71 -21.10
C GLY A 528 32.21 22.25 -22.45
N LEU A 529 31.67 23.46 -22.44
CA LEU A 529 31.21 24.19 -23.62
C LEU A 529 31.88 25.58 -23.69
N PRO A 530 33.21 25.68 -23.83
CA PRO A 530 33.81 26.98 -24.11
C PRO A 530 33.35 27.50 -25.47
N ILE A 531 33.40 28.82 -25.69
CA ILE A 531 33.00 29.41 -26.97
C ILE A 531 33.72 28.77 -28.18
N PHE A 532 34.96 28.29 -27.98
CA PHE A 532 35.73 27.55 -28.97
C PHE A 532 35.07 26.24 -29.43
N ALA A 533 34.33 25.55 -28.57
CA ALA A 533 33.57 24.34 -28.93
C ALA A 533 32.47 24.65 -29.96
N VAL A 534 31.82 25.81 -29.81
CA VAL A 534 30.76 26.27 -30.75
C VAL A 534 31.38 26.75 -32.06
N LEU A 535 32.47 27.52 -31.98
CA LEU A 535 33.17 28.05 -33.16
C LEU A 535 33.80 26.93 -34.00
N SER A 536 34.32 25.87 -33.38
CA SER A 536 34.96 24.74 -34.07
C SER A 536 33.97 23.71 -34.63
N SER A 537 32.74 23.66 -34.14
CA SER A 537 31.67 22.75 -34.61
C SER A 537 30.80 23.34 -35.73
N SER A 538 31.06 24.59 -36.11
CA SER A 538 30.31 25.31 -37.14
C SER A 538 30.72 24.85 -38.54
N THR A 539 30.08 23.81 -39.08
CA THR A 539 30.32 23.36 -40.47
C THR A 539 29.18 23.75 -41.43
N GLU A 540 29.58 24.34 -42.56
CA GLU A 540 29.07 24.09 -43.94
C GLU A 540 28.11 25.02 -44.70
N LEU A 541 27.62 26.17 -44.20
CA LEU A 541 26.75 27.02 -45.06
C LEU A 541 27.13 28.47 -45.33
N GLN A 542 28.31 28.97 -44.91
CA GLN A 542 28.78 30.27 -45.44
C GLN A 542 30.27 30.63 -45.34
N GLN A 543 31.16 29.78 -44.82
CA GLN A 543 32.61 30.00 -44.91
C GLN A 543 33.37 28.67 -45.10
N PRO A 544 34.47 28.65 -45.89
CA PRO A 544 35.18 27.43 -46.24
C PRO A 544 35.78 26.73 -45.02
N ALA A 545 35.89 25.39 -45.09
CA ALA A 545 36.39 24.46 -44.08
C ALA A 545 37.86 24.66 -43.63
N SER A 546 38.43 25.86 -43.83
CA SER A 546 39.82 26.22 -43.52
C SER A 546 39.98 27.40 -42.57
N THR A 547 38.90 27.96 -42.01
CA THR A 547 38.99 29.08 -41.06
C THR A 547 39.46 28.54 -39.70
N SER A 548 40.78 28.43 -39.50
CA SER A 548 41.36 28.08 -38.18
C SER A 548 40.79 29.00 -37.10
N LEU A 549 40.64 28.52 -35.85
CA LEU A 549 40.32 29.37 -34.68
C LEU A 549 41.25 30.60 -34.57
N ASP A 550 42.44 30.53 -35.18
CA ASP A 550 43.43 31.60 -35.24
C ASP A 550 43.06 32.71 -36.24
N SER A 551 42.25 32.39 -37.25
CA SER A 551 41.76 33.32 -38.29
C SER A 551 40.47 34.06 -37.91
N ILE A 552 39.81 33.64 -36.83
CA ILE A 552 38.66 34.33 -36.21
C ILE A 552 39.03 35.04 -34.89
N ALA A 553 40.33 35.17 -34.62
CA ALA A 553 40.81 35.84 -33.41
C ALA A 553 40.36 37.31 -33.38
N PRO A 554 39.70 37.78 -32.30
CA PRO A 554 39.28 39.17 -32.19
C PRO A 554 40.51 40.08 -31.98
N ASP A 555 40.47 41.27 -32.59
CA ASP A 555 41.53 42.27 -32.48
C ASP A 555 41.35 43.19 -31.25
N SER A 556 40.12 43.29 -30.73
CA SER A 556 39.77 44.12 -29.57
C SER A 556 38.67 43.48 -28.72
N SER A 557 38.45 43.98 -27.50
CA SER A 557 37.31 43.56 -26.66
C SER A 557 35.95 43.84 -27.33
N ALA A 558 35.85 44.87 -28.16
CA ALA A 558 34.63 45.13 -28.92
C ALA A 558 34.39 44.05 -29.99
N ASP A 559 35.45 43.60 -30.67
CA ASP A 559 35.37 42.50 -31.64
C ASP A 559 35.04 41.16 -30.97
N LEU A 560 35.57 40.93 -29.76
CA LEU A 560 35.22 39.74 -28.97
C LEU A 560 33.73 39.75 -28.58
N ALA A 561 33.20 40.89 -28.11
CA ALA A 561 31.76 41.00 -27.79
C ALA A 561 30.88 40.77 -29.02
N LYS A 562 31.31 41.30 -30.19
CA LYS A 562 30.65 41.08 -31.47
C LYS A 562 30.69 39.61 -31.89
N LEU A 563 31.83 38.93 -31.71
CA LEU A 563 31.98 37.50 -32.02
C LEU A 563 30.97 36.65 -31.23
N TYR A 564 30.78 36.92 -29.93
CA TYR A 564 29.74 36.25 -29.12
C TYR A 564 28.34 36.52 -29.68
N ALA A 565 28.00 37.78 -29.96
CA ALA A 565 26.69 38.14 -30.51
C ALA A 565 26.42 37.46 -31.86
N ASP A 566 27.40 37.44 -32.77
CA ASP A 566 27.29 36.78 -34.07
C ASP A 566 27.16 35.25 -33.94
N THR A 567 27.90 34.64 -33.02
CA THR A 567 27.82 33.20 -32.74
C THR A 567 26.44 32.81 -32.20
N ILE A 568 25.90 33.58 -31.25
CA ILE A 568 24.56 33.34 -30.69
C ILE A 568 23.49 33.56 -31.75
N ARG A 569 23.59 34.63 -32.54
CA ARG A 569 22.67 34.93 -33.65
C ARG A 569 22.64 33.80 -34.68
N GLN A 570 23.81 33.25 -35.03
CA GLN A 570 23.91 32.11 -35.92
C GLN A 570 23.26 30.86 -35.31
N ALA A 571 23.54 30.55 -34.03
CA ALA A 571 22.92 29.44 -33.33
C ALA A 571 21.38 29.56 -33.27
N VAL A 572 20.84 30.76 -33.02
CA VAL A 572 19.38 31.03 -33.04
C VAL A 572 18.81 30.81 -34.45
N ALA A 573 19.50 31.29 -35.49
CA ALA A 573 19.06 31.09 -36.88
C ALA A 573 19.07 29.60 -37.26
N ASP A 574 20.13 28.88 -36.92
CA ASP A 574 20.22 27.44 -37.18
C ASP A 574 19.17 26.66 -36.37
N TRP A 575 18.86 27.08 -35.13
CA TRP A 575 17.76 26.51 -34.35
C TRP A 575 16.41 26.69 -35.03
N ARG A 576 16.10 27.93 -35.46
CA ARG A 576 14.84 28.27 -36.15
C ARG A 576 14.57 27.34 -37.32
N PHE A 577 15.61 27.07 -38.11
CA PHE A 577 15.51 26.26 -39.33
C PHE A 577 15.85 24.78 -39.13
N GLY A 578 16.07 24.34 -37.88
CA GLY A 578 16.39 22.94 -37.57
C GLY A 578 17.73 22.44 -38.12
N ARG A 579 18.70 23.34 -38.28
CA ARG A 579 20.07 23.10 -38.76
C ARG A 579 21.12 23.18 -37.64
N ILE A 580 20.68 23.29 -36.39
CA ILE A 580 21.54 23.47 -35.22
C ILE A 580 22.33 22.19 -34.92
N ASN A 581 23.57 22.34 -34.43
CA ASN A 581 24.40 21.25 -33.92
C ASN A 581 24.37 21.16 -32.38
N ASP A 582 25.04 20.17 -31.78
CA ASP A 582 25.03 19.96 -30.32
C ASP A 582 25.64 21.11 -29.54
N ALA A 583 26.79 21.65 -29.97
CA ALA A 583 27.45 22.74 -29.26
C ALA A 583 26.62 24.03 -29.29
N GLN A 584 25.98 24.33 -30.42
CA GLN A 584 25.03 25.43 -30.54
C GLN A 584 23.78 25.20 -29.67
N ALA A 585 23.26 23.98 -29.62
CA ALA A 585 22.11 23.63 -28.78
C ALA A 585 22.41 23.81 -27.29
N GLU A 586 23.56 23.30 -26.83
CA GLU A 586 24.02 23.49 -25.45
C GLU A 586 24.26 24.97 -25.12
N LEU A 587 24.74 25.77 -26.08
CA LEU A 587 24.94 27.22 -25.91
C LEU A 587 23.59 27.92 -25.70
N LEU A 588 22.61 27.68 -26.58
CA LEU A 588 21.27 28.25 -26.42
C LEU A 588 20.62 27.78 -25.12
N GLY A 589 20.80 26.50 -24.77
CA GLY A 589 20.34 25.94 -23.51
C GLY A 589 20.94 26.64 -22.28
N TYR A 590 22.25 26.89 -22.30
CA TYR A 590 22.93 27.70 -21.26
C TYR A 590 22.31 29.09 -21.15
N LEU A 591 22.17 29.80 -22.27
CA LEU A 591 21.63 31.17 -22.27
C LEU A 591 20.18 31.23 -21.77
N VAL A 592 19.36 30.21 -22.06
CA VAL A 592 18.01 30.08 -21.52
C VAL A 592 18.02 29.91 -20.00
N ARG A 593 18.82 28.95 -19.48
CA ARG A 593 18.90 28.68 -18.03
C ARG A 593 19.44 29.87 -17.24
N GLU A 594 20.38 30.61 -17.82
CA GLU A 594 20.97 31.82 -17.24
C GLU A 594 20.13 33.10 -17.43
N ARG A 595 18.96 32.98 -18.08
CA ARG A 595 18.05 34.11 -18.40
C ARG A 595 18.72 35.21 -19.22
N LEU A 596 19.64 34.81 -20.09
CA LEU A 596 20.33 35.66 -21.06
C LEU A 596 19.57 35.77 -22.39
N LEU A 597 18.57 34.92 -22.62
CA LEU A 597 17.61 35.01 -23.70
C LEU A 597 16.17 35.15 -23.16
N PRO A 598 15.28 35.94 -23.82
CA PRO A 598 13.88 36.07 -23.45
C PRO A 598 13.15 34.72 -23.42
N ASN A 599 12.63 34.30 -22.27
CA ASN A 599 11.99 32.99 -22.12
C ASN A 599 10.71 33.03 -21.27
N SER A 600 10.18 34.21 -20.94
CA SER A 600 8.89 34.34 -20.25
C SER A 600 7.75 34.66 -21.22
N LEU A 601 6.52 34.29 -20.84
CA LEU A 601 5.30 34.66 -21.58
C LEU A 601 5.17 36.18 -21.78
N GLU A 602 5.58 36.97 -20.79
CA GLU A 602 5.63 38.43 -20.87
C GLU A 602 6.67 38.91 -21.90
N SER A 603 7.86 38.33 -21.88
CA SER A 603 8.97 38.73 -22.78
C SER A 603 8.81 38.24 -24.22
N VAL A 604 7.94 37.25 -24.46
CA VAL A 604 7.67 36.69 -25.80
C VAL A 604 6.14 36.59 -26.04
N PRO A 605 5.43 37.73 -26.21
CA PRO A 605 3.97 37.73 -26.33
C PRO A 605 3.43 36.88 -27.49
N ALA A 606 4.19 36.75 -28.58
CA ALA A 606 3.81 35.92 -29.73
C ALA A 606 3.71 34.42 -29.40
N ALA A 607 4.44 33.94 -28.39
CA ALA A 607 4.38 32.56 -27.94
C ALA A 607 3.20 32.29 -26.99
N GLN A 608 2.65 33.33 -26.34
CA GLN A 608 1.64 33.20 -25.30
C GLN A 608 0.39 32.37 -25.71
N PRO A 609 -0.29 32.64 -26.83
CA PRO A 609 -1.44 31.83 -27.24
C PRO A 609 -1.07 30.38 -27.58
N LEU A 610 0.12 30.15 -28.13
CA LEU A 610 0.61 28.82 -28.49
C LEU A 610 0.93 27.98 -27.25
N VAL A 611 1.59 28.58 -26.27
CA VAL A 611 1.92 27.93 -25.00
C VAL A 611 0.66 27.68 -24.19
N ALA A 612 -0.30 28.60 -24.20
CA ALA A 612 -1.61 28.38 -23.58
C ALA A 612 -2.35 27.18 -24.20
N GLU A 613 -2.35 27.06 -25.53
CA GLU A 613 -2.92 25.90 -26.22
C GLU A 613 -2.17 24.60 -25.88
N TYR A 614 -0.82 24.63 -25.91
CA TYR A 614 0.02 23.49 -25.53
C TYR A 614 -0.28 23.01 -24.10
N ARG A 615 -0.30 23.92 -23.13
CA ARG A 615 -0.56 23.59 -21.71
C ARG A 615 -1.96 23.03 -21.50
N ARG A 616 -2.96 23.58 -22.19
CA ARG A 616 -4.34 23.03 -22.17
C ARG A 616 -4.35 21.58 -22.67
N LEU A 617 -3.76 21.32 -23.83
CA LEU A 617 -3.72 19.98 -24.42
C LEU A 617 -2.90 18.98 -23.60
N GLU A 618 -1.77 19.42 -23.03
CA GLU A 618 -0.93 18.62 -22.14
C GLU A 618 -1.67 18.25 -20.85
N SER A 619 -2.49 19.17 -20.32
CA SER A 619 -3.29 18.91 -19.11
C SER A 619 -4.27 17.75 -19.27
N GLU A 620 -4.74 17.49 -20.50
CA GLU A 620 -5.65 16.38 -20.84
C GLU A 620 -4.95 15.02 -21.01
N ILE A 621 -3.61 15.01 -21.10
CA ILE A 621 -2.83 13.76 -21.14
C ILE A 621 -2.85 13.13 -19.75
N GLN A 622 -3.11 11.82 -19.69
CA GLN A 622 -3.12 11.06 -18.45
C GLN A 622 -1.71 10.52 -18.15
N PHE A 623 -1.41 10.35 -16.85
CA PHE A 623 -0.22 9.60 -16.47
C PHE A 623 -0.41 8.13 -16.83
N PRO A 624 0.67 7.42 -17.24
CA PRO A 624 0.58 6.03 -17.64
C PRO A 624 -0.01 5.13 -16.57
N THR A 625 -0.93 4.25 -16.97
CA THR A 625 -1.45 3.19 -16.12
C THR A 625 -0.44 2.06 -16.05
N ARG A 626 0.07 1.79 -14.85
CA ARG A 626 1.14 0.81 -14.60
C ARG A 626 0.64 -0.48 -13.95
N SER A 627 1.29 -1.59 -14.27
CA SER A 627 1.08 -2.88 -13.62
C SER A 627 2.40 -3.68 -13.55
N PRO A 628 2.62 -4.57 -12.57
CA PRO A 628 3.75 -5.47 -12.60
C PRO A 628 3.70 -6.37 -13.83
N GLY A 629 4.85 -6.57 -14.45
CA GLY A 629 5.00 -7.48 -15.56
C GLY A 629 6.47 -7.73 -15.89
N VAL A 630 6.71 -8.10 -17.13
CA VAL A 630 8.05 -8.30 -17.68
C VAL A 630 8.17 -7.59 -19.02
N LEU A 631 9.40 -7.24 -19.40
CA LEU A 631 9.73 -6.69 -20.71
C LEU A 631 10.48 -7.73 -21.54
N GLU A 632 10.12 -7.84 -22.82
CA GLU A 632 10.91 -8.62 -23.77
C GLU A 632 12.32 -8.06 -23.90
N SER A 633 13.27 -8.96 -24.08
CA SER A 633 14.64 -8.62 -24.43
C SER A 633 15.25 -9.75 -25.26
N SER A 634 16.54 -9.65 -25.58
CA SER A 634 17.26 -10.69 -26.32
C SER A 634 17.05 -12.08 -25.71
N ALA A 635 16.60 -13.00 -26.56
CA ALA A 635 16.55 -14.42 -26.29
C ALA A 635 17.86 -15.00 -25.76
N ILE A 636 17.78 -15.92 -24.79
CA ILE A 636 18.92 -16.71 -24.32
C ILE A 636 18.58 -18.19 -24.18
N ASP A 637 19.45 -19.04 -24.72
CA ASP A 637 19.44 -20.46 -24.41
C ASP A 637 20.27 -20.69 -23.15
N GLN A 638 19.62 -21.18 -22.10
CA GLN A 638 20.23 -21.30 -20.78
C GLN A 638 21.20 -22.50 -20.74
N PRO A 639 22.47 -22.31 -20.30
CA PRO A 639 23.35 -23.42 -19.96
C PRO A 639 22.74 -24.34 -18.90
N LEU A 640 22.79 -25.65 -19.15
CA LEU A 640 22.47 -26.63 -18.11
C LEU A 640 23.48 -26.51 -16.97
N PHE A 641 23.02 -26.52 -15.72
CA PHE A 641 23.93 -26.55 -14.57
C PHE A 641 24.08 -27.97 -14.03
N VAL A 642 25.34 -28.43 -13.94
CA VAL A 642 25.64 -29.79 -13.46
C VAL A 642 25.15 -29.91 -12.02
N ARG A 643 24.22 -30.84 -11.79
CA ARG A 643 23.55 -31.01 -10.48
C ARG A 643 22.86 -29.74 -9.95
N GLY A 644 22.45 -28.83 -10.84
CA GLY A 644 21.79 -27.57 -10.48
C GLY A 644 22.72 -26.50 -9.90
N ASN A 645 24.03 -26.72 -9.91
CA ASN A 645 25.05 -25.79 -9.40
C ASN A 645 25.42 -24.78 -10.49
N HIS A 646 24.92 -23.53 -10.37
CA HIS A 646 25.14 -22.45 -11.35
C HIS A 646 26.61 -22.11 -11.62
N LYS A 647 27.52 -22.54 -10.73
CA LYS A 647 28.97 -22.38 -10.89
C LYS A 647 29.61 -23.46 -11.79
N GLN A 648 28.82 -24.42 -12.26
CA GLN A 648 29.24 -25.49 -13.17
C GLN A 648 28.33 -25.54 -14.42
N PRO A 649 28.38 -24.51 -15.29
CA PRO A 649 27.65 -24.52 -16.55
C PRO A 649 28.18 -25.59 -17.51
N ALA A 650 27.27 -26.27 -18.20
CA ALA A 650 27.49 -27.21 -19.28
C ALA A 650 26.93 -26.63 -20.60
N ASP A 651 26.61 -27.49 -21.57
CA ASP A 651 26.12 -27.04 -22.88
C ASP A 651 24.79 -26.25 -22.76
N PRO A 652 24.61 -25.18 -23.56
CA PRO A 652 23.34 -24.48 -23.70
C PRO A 652 22.19 -25.44 -24.09
N VAL A 653 21.04 -25.23 -23.48
CA VAL A 653 19.81 -25.95 -23.80
C VAL A 653 18.91 -25.02 -24.63
N PRO A 654 18.63 -25.36 -25.91
CA PRO A 654 17.70 -24.60 -26.72
C PRO A 654 16.35 -24.47 -26.04
N ARG A 655 15.77 -23.27 -26.01
CA ARG A 655 14.44 -23.03 -25.45
C ARG A 655 13.38 -23.91 -26.12
N GLY A 656 12.40 -24.35 -25.34
CA GLY A 656 11.37 -25.27 -25.80
C GLY A 656 10.43 -25.69 -24.68
N PHE A 657 9.70 -26.79 -24.90
CA PHE A 657 8.75 -27.36 -23.94
C PHE A 657 9.21 -28.74 -23.42
N LEU A 658 8.33 -29.44 -22.69
CA LEU A 658 8.60 -30.75 -22.12
C LEU A 658 8.77 -31.81 -23.23
N GLU A 659 9.89 -32.54 -23.24
CA GLU A 659 10.18 -33.62 -24.19
C GLU A 659 9.03 -34.64 -24.31
N ALA A 660 8.36 -34.92 -23.20
CA ALA A 660 7.21 -35.83 -23.12
C ALA A 660 6.00 -35.40 -23.95
N LEU A 661 5.87 -34.11 -24.26
CA LEU A 661 4.74 -33.51 -24.96
C LEU A 661 5.16 -32.88 -26.30
N GLY A 662 6.42 -33.04 -26.71
CA GLY A 662 6.99 -32.49 -27.93
C GLY A 662 8.39 -31.92 -27.68
N ASP A 663 9.36 -32.32 -28.51
CA ASP A 663 10.79 -31.98 -28.32
C ASP A 663 11.33 -31.02 -29.39
N GLN A 664 10.47 -30.21 -29.99
CA GLN A 664 10.92 -29.18 -30.94
C GLN A 664 11.34 -27.93 -30.16
N PRO A 665 12.55 -27.39 -30.40
CA PRO A 665 12.93 -26.08 -29.89
C PRO A 665 11.99 -24.99 -30.44
N PHE A 666 11.84 -23.90 -29.71
CA PHE A 666 11.11 -22.73 -30.18
C PHE A 666 11.94 -21.95 -31.20
N ASP A 667 11.38 -21.75 -32.40
CA ASP A 667 12.01 -21.03 -33.50
C ASP A 667 11.63 -19.55 -33.44
N THR A 668 12.27 -18.81 -32.53
CA THR A 668 12.00 -17.37 -32.32
C THR A 668 13.20 -16.64 -31.70
N ASP A 669 13.44 -15.42 -32.17
CA ASP A 669 14.44 -14.50 -31.63
C ASP A 669 13.93 -13.75 -30.37
N ALA A 670 12.62 -13.80 -30.10
CA ALA A 670 12.00 -13.31 -28.86
C ALA A 670 12.13 -14.33 -27.73
N SER A 671 11.59 -14.07 -26.53
CA SER A 671 11.78 -14.95 -25.35
C SER A 671 11.34 -16.41 -25.53
N GLY A 672 10.34 -16.71 -26.36
CA GLY A 672 9.68 -18.03 -26.42
C GLY A 672 8.43 -18.13 -25.55
N ARG A 673 7.99 -17.04 -24.90
CA ARG A 673 6.82 -17.05 -24.00
C ARG A 673 5.51 -17.34 -24.71
N LEU A 674 5.33 -16.84 -25.93
CA LEU A 674 4.11 -17.07 -26.71
C LEU A 674 4.00 -18.53 -27.13
N GLU A 675 5.10 -19.10 -27.61
CA GLU A 675 5.23 -20.49 -28.01
C GLU A 675 5.02 -21.43 -26.83
N LEU A 676 5.56 -21.09 -25.64
CA LEU A 676 5.30 -21.80 -24.40
C LEU A 676 3.80 -21.80 -24.05
N ALA A 677 3.14 -20.64 -24.19
CA ALA A 677 1.72 -20.52 -23.89
C ALA A 677 0.86 -21.37 -24.84
N ASP A 678 1.18 -21.36 -26.13
CA ASP A 678 0.50 -22.17 -27.13
C ASP A 678 0.74 -23.67 -26.92
N ALA A 679 1.95 -24.08 -26.52
CA ALA A 679 2.28 -25.48 -26.20
C ALA A 679 1.50 -26.00 -24.98
N ILE A 680 1.22 -25.16 -23.98
CA ILE A 680 0.44 -25.55 -22.79
C ILE A 680 -1.02 -25.83 -23.16
N VAL A 681 -1.61 -25.05 -24.06
CA VAL A 681 -3.03 -25.18 -24.46
C VAL A 681 -3.22 -25.91 -25.79
N ALA A 682 -2.16 -26.55 -26.29
CA ALA A 682 -2.19 -27.31 -27.53
C ALA A 682 -3.21 -28.46 -27.43
N PRO A 683 -3.96 -28.77 -28.50
CA PRO A 683 -4.99 -29.82 -28.47
C PRO A 683 -4.48 -31.22 -28.12
N ASP A 684 -3.20 -31.50 -28.40
CA ASP A 684 -2.52 -32.75 -28.12
C ASP A 684 -1.86 -32.79 -26.73
N ASN A 685 -1.86 -31.68 -25.99
CA ASN A 685 -1.43 -31.64 -24.60
C ASN A 685 -2.57 -32.14 -23.67
N PRO A 686 -2.44 -33.30 -23.04
CA PRO A 686 -3.51 -33.89 -22.27
C PRO A 686 -3.61 -33.33 -20.83
N LEU A 687 -2.67 -32.49 -20.40
CA LEU A 687 -2.59 -32.04 -19.01
C LEU A 687 -3.51 -30.85 -18.73
N ALA A 688 -3.45 -29.80 -19.56
CA ALA A 688 -4.09 -28.52 -19.25
C ALA A 688 -5.60 -28.65 -18.99
N SER A 689 -6.32 -29.33 -19.88
CA SER A 689 -7.78 -29.53 -19.74
C SER A 689 -8.13 -30.46 -18.58
N ARG A 690 -7.38 -31.56 -18.34
CA ARG A 690 -7.60 -32.45 -17.18
C ARG A 690 -7.35 -31.73 -15.85
N VAL A 691 -6.30 -30.91 -15.78
CA VAL A 691 -5.92 -30.19 -14.55
C VAL A 691 -7.00 -29.19 -14.19
N ILE A 692 -7.42 -28.33 -15.12
CA ILE A 692 -8.42 -27.30 -14.82
C ILE A 692 -9.77 -27.90 -14.45
N VAL A 693 -10.29 -28.90 -15.18
CA VAL A 693 -11.58 -29.51 -14.83
C VAL A 693 -11.52 -30.23 -13.48
N ASN A 694 -10.39 -30.85 -13.14
CA ASN A 694 -10.19 -31.46 -11.83
C ASN A 694 -10.13 -30.42 -10.70
N ARG A 695 -9.55 -29.23 -10.96
CA ARG A 695 -9.55 -28.10 -10.02
C ARG A 695 -10.96 -27.54 -9.83
N LEU A 696 -11.73 -27.31 -10.90
CA LEU A 696 -13.13 -26.88 -10.81
C LEU A 696 -13.95 -27.89 -9.99
N TRP A 697 -13.79 -29.19 -10.27
CA TRP A 697 -14.40 -30.26 -9.50
C TRP A 697 -13.98 -30.21 -8.03
N HIS A 698 -12.69 -30.06 -7.74
CA HIS A 698 -12.17 -29.94 -6.37
C HIS A 698 -12.81 -28.78 -5.62
N HIS A 699 -12.96 -27.61 -6.23
CA HIS A 699 -13.58 -26.46 -5.56
C HIS A 699 -15.09 -26.65 -5.32
N LEU A 700 -15.77 -27.51 -6.09
CA LEU A 700 -17.20 -27.85 -5.90
C LEU A 700 -17.44 -29.01 -4.90
N TRP A 701 -16.64 -30.08 -4.93
CA TRP A 701 -16.78 -31.26 -4.04
C TRP A 701 -15.77 -31.32 -2.88
N GLY A 702 -14.78 -30.43 -2.81
CA GLY A 702 -13.76 -30.40 -1.76
C GLY A 702 -12.65 -31.43 -1.93
N ARG A 703 -12.76 -32.24 -3.00
CA ARG A 703 -11.84 -33.30 -3.35
C ARG A 703 -11.86 -33.47 -4.86
N GLY A 704 -10.69 -33.40 -5.50
CA GLY A 704 -10.57 -33.66 -6.94
C GLY A 704 -10.86 -35.12 -7.28
N ILE A 705 -11.25 -35.39 -8.53
CA ILE A 705 -11.34 -36.75 -9.09
C ILE A 705 -9.96 -37.43 -8.96
N ALA A 706 -8.92 -36.72 -9.38
CA ALA A 706 -7.55 -36.96 -8.94
C ALA A 706 -7.28 -36.07 -7.71
N THR A 707 -7.02 -36.71 -6.56
CA THR A 707 -6.99 -35.98 -5.27
C THR A 707 -5.80 -35.04 -5.11
N THR A 708 -4.70 -35.29 -5.83
CA THR A 708 -3.51 -34.43 -5.85
C THR A 708 -3.64 -33.43 -7.01
N THR A 709 -4.23 -32.26 -6.74
CA THR A 709 -4.56 -31.27 -7.78
C THR A 709 -3.33 -30.59 -8.41
N ASP A 710 -2.20 -30.55 -7.69
CA ASP A 710 -0.93 -29.97 -8.19
C ASP A 710 0.10 -31.04 -8.64
N ASN A 711 -0.25 -32.33 -8.59
CA ASN A 711 0.65 -33.40 -9.00
C ASN A 711 -0.12 -34.58 -9.63
N PHE A 712 -0.14 -34.60 -10.96
CA PHE A 712 -0.67 -35.66 -11.82
C PHE A 712 0.43 -36.62 -12.26
N GLY A 713 1.67 -36.40 -11.82
CA GLY A 713 2.78 -37.32 -11.99
C GLY A 713 2.62 -38.60 -11.16
N ARG A 714 3.64 -39.44 -11.17
CA ARG A 714 3.64 -40.79 -10.60
C ARG A 714 3.58 -40.81 -9.07
N LEU A 715 4.00 -39.73 -8.40
CA LEU A 715 3.81 -39.54 -6.96
C LEU A 715 2.41 -39.00 -6.61
N GLY A 716 1.67 -38.53 -7.60
CA GLY A 716 0.26 -38.19 -7.47
C GLY A 716 -0.65 -39.42 -7.35
N GLN A 717 -1.91 -39.16 -7.06
CA GLN A 717 -2.96 -40.18 -7.02
C GLN A 717 -3.64 -40.33 -8.38
N GLN A 718 -4.03 -41.56 -8.71
CA GLN A 718 -4.84 -41.81 -9.90
C GLN A 718 -6.26 -41.27 -9.70
N PRO A 719 -6.93 -40.84 -10.79
CA PRO A 719 -8.33 -40.43 -10.71
C PRO A 719 -9.20 -41.58 -10.21
N THR A 720 -10.15 -41.27 -9.33
CA THR A 720 -11.16 -42.25 -8.89
C THR A 720 -12.08 -42.66 -10.03
N HIS A 721 -12.38 -41.73 -10.93
CA HIS A 721 -13.22 -41.93 -12.12
C HIS A 721 -12.46 -41.44 -13.37
N PRO A 722 -11.53 -42.23 -13.92
CA PRO A 722 -10.69 -41.81 -15.05
C PRO A 722 -11.51 -41.42 -16.29
N GLU A 723 -12.55 -42.19 -16.62
CA GLU A 723 -13.39 -41.91 -17.78
C GLU A 723 -14.21 -40.62 -17.62
N LEU A 724 -14.70 -40.35 -16.41
CA LEU A 724 -15.39 -39.08 -16.12
C LEU A 724 -14.43 -37.89 -16.30
N LEU A 725 -13.19 -38.00 -15.81
CA LEU A 725 -12.20 -36.93 -15.96
C LEU A 725 -11.90 -36.63 -17.44
N ASP A 726 -11.70 -37.68 -18.25
CA ASP A 726 -11.44 -37.53 -19.69
C ASP A 726 -12.66 -37.01 -20.45
N PHE A 727 -13.87 -37.44 -20.07
CA PHE A 727 -15.11 -36.90 -20.63
C PHE A 727 -15.24 -35.40 -20.34
N LEU A 728 -15.02 -34.98 -19.09
CA LEU A 728 -15.09 -33.57 -18.70
C LEU A 728 -14.02 -32.75 -19.39
N ALA A 729 -12.79 -33.26 -19.48
CA ALA A 729 -11.69 -32.57 -20.15
C ALA A 729 -11.96 -32.38 -21.65
N ALA A 730 -12.44 -33.41 -22.35
CA ALA A 730 -12.82 -33.31 -23.76
C ALA A 730 -14.00 -32.35 -23.97
N LYS A 731 -15.05 -32.47 -23.14
CA LYS A 731 -16.21 -31.56 -23.17
C LYS A 731 -15.80 -30.11 -22.94
N PHE A 732 -14.89 -29.84 -22.02
CA PHE A 732 -14.42 -28.49 -21.73
C PHE A 732 -13.81 -27.81 -22.97
N VAL A 733 -13.00 -28.55 -23.72
CA VAL A 733 -12.39 -28.07 -24.97
C VAL A 733 -13.46 -27.87 -26.04
N GLU A 734 -14.40 -28.81 -26.20
CA GLU A 734 -15.52 -28.72 -27.15
C GLU A 734 -16.44 -27.51 -26.86
N ASP A 735 -16.66 -27.20 -25.58
CA ASP A 735 -17.48 -26.05 -25.15
C ASP A 735 -16.74 -24.70 -25.26
N GLY A 736 -15.55 -24.69 -25.88
CA GLY A 736 -14.75 -23.49 -26.11
C GLY A 736 -13.98 -23.01 -24.88
N TRP A 737 -13.60 -23.90 -23.97
CA TRP A 737 -12.84 -23.59 -22.75
C TRP A 737 -13.57 -22.64 -21.77
N SER A 738 -14.91 -22.60 -21.83
CA SER A 738 -15.75 -21.75 -20.98
C SER A 738 -15.85 -22.29 -19.55
N LEU A 739 -15.38 -21.48 -18.59
CA LEU A 739 -15.36 -21.82 -17.17
C LEU A 739 -16.77 -21.81 -16.59
N LYS A 740 -17.60 -20.81 -16.94
CA LYS A 740 -18.99 -20.73 -16.47
C LYS A 740 -19.83 -21.88 -17.01
N ARG A 741 -19.70 -22.27 -18.28
CA ARG A 741 -20.45 -23.40 -18.83
C ARG A 741 -20.08 -24.71 -18.15
N MET A 742 -18.80 -24.93 -17.87
CA MET A 742 -18.36 -26.12 -17.14
C MET A 742 -18.89 -26.12 -15.71
N LEU A 743 -18.80 -25.00 -14.98
CA LEU A 743 -19.33 -24.90 -13.62
C LEU A 743 -20.85 -25.11 -13.59
N ARG A 744 -21.58 -24.48 -14.51
CA ARG A 744 -23.02 -24.68 -14.71
C ARG A 744 -23.34 -26.16 -14.93
N PHE A 745 -22.63 -26.81 -15.84
CA PHE A 745 -22.80 -28.23 -16.14
C PHE A 745 -22.57 -29.11 -14.91
N LEU A 746 -21.55 -28.82 -14.10
CA LEU A 746 -21.25 -29.59 -12.90
C LEU A 746 -22.31 -29.40 -11.79
N VAL A 747 -22.71 -28.16 -11.49
CA VAL A 747 -23.66 -27.90 -10.39
C VAL A 747 -25.08 -28.35 -10.70
N LEU A 748 -25.45 -28.47 -11.98
CA LEU A 748 -26.75 -29.01 -12.41
C LEU A 748 -26.85 -30.54 -12.32
N SER A 749 -25.75 -31.25 -12.06
CA SER A 749 -25.80 -32.71 -11.86
C SER A 749 -26.57 -33.07 -10.59
N GLU A 750 -27.32 -34.17 -10.61
CA GLU A 750 -28.03 -34.67 -9.42
C GLU A 750 -27.05 -35.07 -8.31
N SER A 751 -25.84 -35.49 -8.67
CA SER A 751 -24.78 -35.81 -7.71
C SER A 751 -24.24 -34.57 -6.98
N PHE A 752 -24.27 -33.38 -7.60
CA PHE A 752 -24.02 -32.13 -6.89
C PHE A 752 -25.20 -31.74 -5.99
N GLN A 753 -26.42 -32.13 -6.37
CA GLN A 753 -27.66 -31.86 -5.61
C GLN A 753 -27.94 -32.90 -4.51
N ALA A 754 -27.12 -33.95 -4.39
CA ALA A 754 -27.26 -35.03 -3.42
C ALA A 754 -27.22 -34.55 -1.95
N THR A 755 -27.87 -35.28 -1.05
CA THR A 755 -27.74 -35.06 0.41
C THR A 755 -26.33 -35.42 0.91
N SER A 756 -25.90 -34.76 1.98
CA SER A 756 -24.70 -35.14 2.75
C SER A 756 -24.94 -36.28 3.74
N ASP A 757 -26.19 -36.65 3.99
CA ASP A 757 -26.52 -37.71 4.95
C ASP A 757 -26.08 -39.08 4.42
N ALA A 758 -25.36 -39.82 5.26
CA ALA A 758 -24.92 -41.17 4.93
C ALA A 758 -26.00 -42.19 5.33
N THR A 759 -26.33 -43.10 4.41
CA THR A 759 -27.10 -44.30 4.79
C THR A 759 -26.16 -45.29 5.50
N PRO A 760 -26.68 -46.18 6.36
CA PRO A 760 -25.85 -47.21 6.99
C PRO A 760 -25.02 -48.04 5.99
N GLU A 761 -25.60 -48.34 4.83
CA GLU A 761 -24.96 -49.09 3.76
C GLU A 761 -23.84 -48.30 3.08
N SER A 762 -24.07 -47.02 2.77
CA SER A 762 -23.05 -46.18 2.13
C SER A 762 -21.90 -45.84 3.07
N LEU A 763 -22.18 -45.69 4.38
CA LEU A 763 -21.16 -45.48 5.40
C LEU A 763 -20.29 -46.72 5.61
N ALA A 764 -20.90 -47.92 5.60
CA ALA A 764 -20.17 -49.18 5.75
C ALA A 764 -19.34 -49.53 4.51
N GLY A 765 -19.88 -49.29 3.30
CA GLY A 765 -19.21 -49.62 2.04
C GLY A 765 -18.14 -48.61 1.60
N ASP A 766 -18.33 -47.32 1.89
CA ASP A 766 -17.39 -46.25 1.55
C ASP A 766 -17.37 -45.15 2.64
N PRO A 767 -16.70 -45.42 3.78
CA PRO A 767 -16.63 -44.48 4.89
C PRO A 767 -15.98 -43.15 4.48
N THR A 768 -15.06 -43.17 3.51
CA THR A 768 -14.33 -41.99 3.03
C THR A 768 -15.04 -41.22 1.92
N ASN A 769 -16.22 -41.68 1.49
CA ASN A 769 -16.99 -41.12 0.38
C ASN A 769 -16.16 -40.93 -0.92
N ARG A 770 -15.27 -41.86 -1.22
CA ARG A 770 -14.44 -41.86 -2.44
C ARG A 770 -15.28 -41.92 -3.72
N TRP A 771 -16.40 -42.63 -3.69
CA TRP A 771 -17.31 -42.82 -4.82
C TRP A 771 -18.41 -41.76 -4.89
N LEU A 772 -18.47 -40.81 -3.94
CA LEU A 772 -19.46 -39.73 -3.91
C LEU A 772 -20.91 -40.23 -3.88
N ALA A 773 -21.18 -41.29 -3.09
CA ALA A 773 -22.53 -41.80 -2.81
C ALA A 773 -23.33 -40.90 -1.85
N ARG A 774 -22.80 -39.71 -1.55
CA ARG A 774 -23.39 -38.58 -0.81
C ARG A 774 -22.57 -37.32 -1.13
N PHE A 775 -23.14 -36.14 -0.93
CA PHE A 775 -22.34 -34.91 -0.99
C PHE A 775 -21.38 -34.86 0.22
N PRO A 776 -20.14 -34.39 0.07
CA PRO A 776 -19.22 -34.24 1.19
C PRO A 776 -19.54 -32.97 2.00
N VAL A 777 -19.62 -33.11 3.33
CA VAL A 777 -19.67 -31.95 4.24
C VAL A 777 -18.31 -31.23 4.20
N ARG A 778 -18.32 -29.92 4.01
CA ARG A 778 -17.11 -29.11 3.80
C ARG A 778 -17.10 -27.89 4.70
N ARG A 779 -15.95 -27.57 5.28
CA ARG A 779 -15.74 -26.29 5.95
C ARG A 779 -15.66 -25.18 4.89
N LEU A 780 -16.27 -24.03 5.18
CA LEU A 780 -16.06 -22.81 4.43
C LEU A 780 -14.60 -22.38 4.50
N GLU A 781 -14.15 -21.71 3.44
CA GLU A 781 -12.85 -21.07 3.39
C GLU A 781 -12.84 -19.80 4.25
N ALA A 782 -11.65 -19.41 4.73
CA ALA A 782 -11.46 -18.25 5.59
C ALA A 782 -12.16 -16.98 5.09
N GLU A 783 -12.06 -16.69 3.80
CA GLU A 783 -12.67 -15.54 3.14
C GLU A 783 -14.20 -15.62 3.18
N ALA A 784 -14.76 -16.80 2.91
CA ALA A 784 -16.21 -17.01 2.98
C ALA A 784 -16.73 -16.90 4.42
N ILE A 785 -15.97 -17.38 5.42
CA ILE A 785 -16.32 -17.21 6.85
C ILE A 785 -16.36 -15.71 7.20
N ARG A 786 -15.30 -14.98 6.87
CA ARG A 786 -15.20 -13.54 7.14
C ARG A 786 -16.27 -12.73 6.39
N ASP A 787 -16.49 -13.03 5.11
CA ASP A 787 -17.53 -12.37 4.30
C ASP A 787 -18.94 -12.70 4.82
N THR A 788 -19.18 -13.92 5.32
CA THR A 788 -20.45 -14.30 5.96
C THR A 788 -20.67 -13.49 7.24
N LEU A 789 -19.65 -13.30 8.08
CA LEU A 789 -19.73 -12.45 9.27
C LEU A 789 -20.15 -11.00 8.92
N LEU A 790 -19.63 -10.46 7.81
CA LEU A 790 -20.01 -9.15 7.27
C LEU A 790 -21.43 -9.14 6.69
N ALA A 791 -21.80 -10.16 5.94
CA ALA A 791 -23.09 -10.26 5.27
C ALA A 791 -24.23 -10.37 6.30
N VAL A 792 -24.13 -11.30 7.26
CA VAL A 792 -25.22 -11.53 8.24
C VAL A 792 -25.41 -10.35 9.19
N SER A 793 -24.34 -9.62 9.51
CA SER A 793 -24.40 -8.41 10.33
C SER A 793 -24.83 -7.15 9.57
N GLY A 794 -25.06 -7.25 8.25
CA GLY A 794 -25.41 -6.11 7.39
C GLY A 794 -24.30 -5.07 7.25
N GLN A 795 -23.04 -5.46 7.48
CA GLN A 795 -21.87 -4.57 7.42
C GLN A 795 -21.06 -4.73 6.12
N LEU A 796 -21.39 -5.69 5.27
CA LEU A 796 -20.63 -5.97 4.05
C LEU A 796 -20.63 -4.76 3.11
N ASP A 797 -19.43 -4.24 2.84
CA ASP A 797 -19.20 -3.27 1.77
C ASP A 797 -18.95 -4.01 0.46
N GLU A 798 -19.86 -3.79 -0.46
CA GLU A 798 -19.93 -4.43 -1.77
C GLU A 798 -19.07 -3.75 -2.85
N THR A 799 -18.34 -2.69 -2.50
CA THR A 799 -17.46 -1.95 -3.42
C THR A 799 -16.40 -2.85 -4.04
N MET A 800 -16.43 -2.95 -5.38
CA MET A 800 -15.50 -3.75 -6.16
C MET A 800 -14.26 -2.96 -6.60
N PHE A 801 -13.17 -3.69 -6.86
CA PHE A 801 -11.93 -3.19 -7.48
C PHE A 801 -11.14 -2.15 -6.66
N GLY A 802 -9.96 -1.77 -7.15
CA GLY A 802 -9.10 -0.75 -6.55
C GLY A 802 -8.08 -1.31 -5.55
N PRO A 803 -7.27 -0.46 -4.89
CA PRO A 803 -6.21 -0.91 -4.00
C PRO A 803 -6.70 -1.81 -2.85
N GLY A 804 -5.81 -2.68 -2.36
CA GLY A 804 -6.10 -3.53 -1.22
C GLY A 804 -6.29 -2.73 0.09
N VAL A 805 -7.06 -3.31 1.01
CA VAL A 805 -7.49 -2.68 2.27
C VAL A 805 -6.97 -3.45 3.50
N PRO A 806 -6.85 -2.81 4.68
CA PRO A 806 -6.51 -3.52 5.91
C PRO A 806 -7.60 -4.53 6.31
N GLY A 807 -7.23 -5.53 7.11
CA GLY A 807 -8.12 -6.63 7.54
C GLY A 807 -9.37 -6.21 8.31
N ASN A 808 -9.37 -5.04 8.95
CA ASN A 808 -10.53 -4.47 9.65
C ASN A 808 -11.54 -3.74 8.72
N SER A 809 -11.28 -3.69 7.41
CA SER A 809 -12.19 -3.10 6.44
C SER A 809 -13.50 -3.90 6.31
N ARG A 810 -14.59 -3.23 5.94
CA ARG A 810 -15.89 -3.86 5.67
C ARG A 810 -15.99 -4.53 4.31
N ARG A 811 -15.01 -4.32 3.43
CA ARG A 811 -14.98 -4.91 2.10
C ARG A 811 -14.81 -6.42 2.16
N ARG A 812 -15.26 -7.10 1.09
CA ARG A 812 -15.00 -8.52 0.87
C ARG A 812 -13.52 -8.87 1.06
N SER A 813 -13.28 -10.06 1.58
CA SER A 813 -11.97 -10.54 2.00
C SER A 813 -10.97 -10.66 0.85
N ILE A 814 -11.44 -10.80 -0.41
CA ILE A 814 -10.57 -10.78 -1.59
C ILE A 814 -9.81 -9.44 -1.76
N TYR A 815 -10.34 -8.35 -1.19
CA TYR A 815 -9.71 -7.03 -1.23
C TYR A 815 -8.78 -6.77 -0.04
N VAL A 816 -8.71 -7.66 0.95
CA VAL A 816 -7.77 -7.53 2.07
C VAL A 816 -6.35 -7.71 1.57
N ASN A 817 -5.44 -6.85 2.03
CA ASN A 817 -4.05 -6.85 1.60
C ASN A 817 -3.37 -8.21 1.88
N VAL A 818 -2.61 -8.72 0.91
CA VAL A 818 -1.85 -9.97 1.05
C VAL A 818 -0.35 -9.68 1.13
N ARG A 819 0.14 -9.43 2.35
CA ARG A 819 1.55 -9.13 2.65
C ARG A 819 2.25 -10.38 3.20
N ARG A 820 3.28 -10.88 2.51
CA ARG A 820 3.94 -12.16 2.82
C ARG A 820 4.45 -12.25 4.26
N ASN A 821 4.99 -11.17 4.83
CA ASN A 821 5.48 -11.18 6.22
C ASN A 821 4.46 -10.68 7.26
N ASN A 822 3.24 -10.31 6.84
CA ASN A 822 2.20 -9.79 7.73
C ASN A 822 0.81 -10.15 7.20
N LEU A 823 0.49 -11.44 7.23
CA LEU A 823 -0.81 -11.95 6.80
C LEU A 823 -1.90 -11.59 7.83
N ASP A 824 -3.15 -11.52 7.36
CA ASP A 824 -4.28 -11.23 8.23
C ASP A 824 -4.48 -12.36 9.28
N PRO A 825 -4.54 -12.06 10.59
CA PRO A 825 -4.63 -13.08 11.63
C PRO A 825 -5.91 -13.92 11.57
N LEU A 826 -7.06 -13.30 11.26
CA LEU A 826 -8.34 -14.01 11.20
C LEU A 826 -8.35 -14.97 10.00
N LEU A 827 -7.91 -14.50 8.83
CA LEU A 827 -7.82 -15.34 7.65
C LEU A 827 -6.84 -16.51 7.85
N SER A 828 -5.69 -16.22 8.47
CA SER A 828 -4.66 -17.23 8.76
C SER A 828 -5.16 -18.29 9.74
N ALA A 829 -5.94 -17.91 10.76
CA ALA A 829 -6.51 -18.85 11.72
C ALA A 829 -7.42 -19.90 11.04
N PHE A 830 -8.10 -19.52 9.95
CA PHE A 830 -8.97 -20.39 9.14
C PHE A 830 -8.28 -20.97 7.91
N ASP A 831 -6.96 -21.15 7.97
CA ASP A 831 -6.13 -21.80 6.96
C ASP A 831 -6.17 -21.12 5.58
N ALA A 832 -6.28 -19.77 5.55
CA ALA A 832 -6.03 -19.04 4.31
C ALA A 832 -4.62 -19.36 3.78
N PRO A 833 -4.45 -19.62 2.47
CA PRO A 833 -3.19 -20.11 1.94
C PRO A 833 -2.11 -19.03 2.04
N GLU A 834 -0.98 -19.40 2.64
CA GLU A 834 0.24 -18.59 2.57
C GLU A 834 0.71 -18.52 1.11
N PRO A 835 0.97 -17.33 0.55
CA PRO A 835 1.35 -17.20 -0.86
C PRO A 835 2.79 -17.66 -1.15
N SER A 836 3.40 -18.52 -0.34
CA SER A 836 4.77 -19.01 -0.48
C SER A 836 4.95 -20.02 -1.62
N SER A 837 3.88 -20.72 -1.98
CA SER A 837 3.88 -21.78 -3.00
C SER A 837 2.51 -21.87 -3.69
N THR A 838 2.46 -22.56 -4.82
CA THR A 838 1.20 -22.90 -5.49
C THR A 838 0.36 -23.82 -4.61
N ARG A 839 -0.92 -23.45 -4.38
CA ARG A 839 -1.86 -24.22 -3.55
C ARG A 839 -3.08 -24.63 -4.36
N GLY A 840 -3.11 -25.88 -4.81
CA GLY A 840 -4.27 -26.48 -5.45
C GLY A 840 -5.22 -27.21 -4.50
N VAL A 841 -4.78 -27.50 -3.27
CA VAL A 841 -5.63 -27.95 -2.16
C VAL A 841 -5.25 -27.13 -0.94
N ARG A 842 -6.23 -26.48 -0.30
CA ARG A 842 -6.02 -25.75 0.94
C ARG A 842 -5.93 -26.71 2.12
N ASP A 843 -5.10 -26.36 3.10
CA ASP A 843 -5.07 -27.06 4.37
C ASP A 843 -6.44 -26.87 5.07
N THR A 844 -6.97 -27.92 5.68
CA THR A 844 -8.22 -27.85 6.46
C THR A 844 -7.92 -28.42 7.83
N THR A 845 -7.57 -27.54 8.77
CA THR A 845 -7.31 -27.94 10.15
C THR A 845 -8.58 -27.79 10.98
N ASN A 846 -8.68 -28.57 12.05
CA ASN A 846 -9.75 -28.46 13.04
C ASN A 846 -9.11 -28.36 14.42
N VAL A 847 -8.62 -27.15 14.74
CA VAL A 847 -7.84 -26.87 15.95
C VAL A 847 -8.65 -26.00 16.92
N PRO A 848 -8.50 -26.16 18.25
CA PRO A 848 -9.22 -25.34 19.23
C PRO A 848 -9.02 -23.83 19.05
N ALA A 849 -7.87 -23.42 18.51
CA ALA A 849 -7.57 -22.03 18.21
C ALA A 849 -8.62 -21.38 17.30
N GLN A 850 -9.16 -22.09 16.31
CA GLN A 850 -10.19 -21.55 15.41
C GLN A 850 -11.49 -21.22 16.14
N SER A 851 -11.95 -22.10 17.02
CA SER A 851 -13.12 -21.84 17.86
C SER A 851 -12.85 -20.69 18.83
N LEU A 852 -11.65 -20.62 19.42
CA LEU A 852 -11.26 -19.51 20.30
C LEU A 852 -11.17 -18.18 19.54
N THR A 853 -10.79 -18.19 18.26
CA THR A 853 -10.83 -17.00 17.40
C THR A 853 -12.26 -16.51 17.22
N LEU A 854 -13.23 -17.36 16.85
CA LEU A 854 -14.64 -16.93 16.77
C LEU A 854 -15.21 -16.45 18.11
N LEU A 855 -14.69 -16.98 19.21
CA LEU A 855 -15.17 -16.61 20.54
C LEU A 855 -14.62 -15.26 21.03
N ASN A 856 -13.39 -14.91 20.66
CA ASN A 856 -12.66 -13.79 21.29
C ASN A 856 -12.16 -12.71 20.32
N ASP A 857 -12.19 -12.95 19.01
CA ASP A 857 -11.66 -11.97 18.04
C ASP A 857 -12.51 -10.67 18.08
N PRO A 858 -11.89 -9.49 18.27
CA PRO A 858 -12.61 -8.22 18.34
C PRO A 858 -13.48 -7.93 17.13
N PHE A 859 -13.07 -8.38 15.93
CA PHE A 859 -13.88 -8.27 14.73
C PHE A 859 -15.15 -9.09 14.87
N VAL A 860 -15.07 -10.36 15.28
CA VAL A 860 -16.25 -11.22 15.43
C VAL A 860 -17.22 -10.69 16.48
N LEU A 861 -16.70 -10.18 17.60
CA LEU A 861 -17.51 -9.56 18.66
C LEU A 861 -18.21 -8.27 18.20
N ASP A 862 -17.55 -7.45 17.37
CA ASP A 862 -18.18 -6.28 16.76
C ASP A 862 -19.28 -6.70 15.79
N GLN A 863 -19.04 -7.70 14.95
CA GLN A 863 -20.04 -8.20 13.99
C GLN A 863 -21.27 -8.77 14.68
N ALA A 864 -21.11 -9.53 15.76
CA ALA A 864 -22.23 -9.99 16.59
C ALA A 864 -23.04 -8.82 17.16
N LYS A 865 -22.36 -7.77 17.63
CA LYS A 865 -23.00 -6.55 18.13
C LYS A 865 -23.79 -5.83 17.05
N GLN A 866 -23.17 -5.56 15.91
CA GLN A 866 -23.80 -4.89 14.78
C GLN A 866 -25.02 -5.68 14.27
N TRP A 867 -24.91 -7.02 14.25
CA TRP A 867 -26.01 -7.88 13.83
C TRP A 867 -27.22 -7.78 14.76
N ALA A 868 -27.00 -7.89 16.07
CA ALA A 868 -28.07 -7.77 17.07
C ALA A 868 -28.73 -6.38 17.04
N ASP A 869 -27.92 -5.31 16.93
CA ASP A 869 -28.41 -3.95 16.84
C ASP A 869 -29.17 -3.69 15.51
N ALA A 870 -28.81 -4.37 14.41
CA ALA A 870 -29.53 -4.31 13.14
C ALA A 870 -30.88 -5.01 13.20
N VAL A 871 -30.93 -6.27 13.66
CA VAL A 871 -32.17 -7.05 13.77
C VAL A 871 -33.15 -6.42 14.76
N SER A 872 -32.65 -5.85 15.86
CA SER A 872 -33.50 -5.16 16.84
C SER A 872 -34.16 -3.90 16.28
N ARG A 873 -33.50 -3.21 15.33
CA ARG A 873 -34.06 -2.06 14.61
C ARG A 873 -35.04 -2.46 13.52
N GLU A 874 -34.73 -3.52 12.78
CA GLU A 874 -35.58 -4.04 11.70
C GLU A 874 -36.91 -4.60 12.25
N LEU A 875 -36.85 -5.32 13.38
CA LEU A 875 -38.00 -5.95 14.02
C LEU A 875 -38.12 -5.47 15.47
N PRO A 876 -38.79 -4.34 15.76
CA PRO A 876 -39.00 -3.87 17.13
C PRO A 876 -39.77 -4.88 18.00
N GLU A 877 -39.49 -4.92 19.29
CA GLU A 877 -40.11 -5.87 20.22
C GLU A 877 -41.46 -5.32 20.67
N THR A 878 -42.53 -6.01 20.30
CA THR A 878 -43.91 -5.59 20.60
C THR A 878 -44.71 -6.70 21.29
N ASP A 879 -44.33 -7.96 21.09
CA ASP A 879 -44.97 -9.14 21.65
C ASP A 879 -44.03 -10.36 21.61
N GLU A 880 -44.44 -11.48 22.21
CA GLU A 880 -43.68 -12.73 22.22
C GLU A 880 -43.46 -13.32 20.81
N ALA A 881 -44.38 -13.03 19.87
CA ALA A 881 -44.23 -13.42 18.48
C ALA A 881 -43.12 -12.61 17.77
N SER A 882 -42.78 -11.40 18.25
CA SER A 882 -41.65 -10.60 17.75
C SER A 882 -40.31 -11.27 18.03
N SER A 883 -40.12 -11.86 19.22
CA SER A 883 -38.85 -12.55 19.56
C SER A 883 -38.67 -13.83 18.72
N ALA A 884 -39.74 -14.57 18.43
CA ALA A 884 -39.68 -15.70 17.49
C ALA A 884 -39.33 -15.26 16.07
N ARG A 885 -39.94 -14.17 15.57
CA ARG A 885 -39.62 -13.59 14.26
C ARG A 885 -38.16 -13.13 14.15
N ARG A 886 -37.60 -12.54 15.22
CA ARG A 886 -36.17 -12.18 15.27
C ARG A 886 -35.26 -13.40 15.22
N ILE A 887 -35.56 -14.45 16.00
CA ILE A 887 -34.81 -15.71 15.98
C ILE A 887 -34.85 -16.31 14.58
N GLU A 888 -36.02 -16.41 13.97
CA GLU A 888 -36.17 -16.93 12.61
C GLU A 888 -35.37 -16.11 11.58
N ARG A 889 -35.43 -14.77 11.66
CA ARG A 889 -34.64 -13.87 10.81
C ARG A 889 -33.14 -14.11 10.94
N MET A 890 -32.64 -14.22 12.17
CA MET A 890 -31.22 -14.48 12.43
C MET A 890 -30.80 -15.89 11.97
N TRP A 891 -31.66 -16.88 12.19
CA TRP A 891 -31.39 -18.27 11.80
C TRP A 891 -31.33 -18.43 10.27
N LEU A 892 -32.29 -17.83 9.55
CA LEU A 892 -32.29 -17.80 8.09
C LEU A 892 -31.05 -17.09 7.54
N ALA A 893 -30.64 -15.96 8.13
CA ALA A 893 -29.44 -15.25 7.68
C ALA A 893 -28.15 -16.07 7.92
N ALA A 894 -28.01 -16.71 9.07
CA ALA A 894 -26.82 -17.51 9.39
C ALA A 894 -26.75 -18.84 8.64
N PHE A 895 -27.87 -19.56 8.54
CA PHE A 895 -27.89 -20.97 8.12
C PHE A 895 -28.69 -21.23 6.85
N GLY A 896 -29.41 -20.24 6.31
CA GLY A 896 -30.16 -20.38 5.04
C GLY A 896 -31.39 -21.29 5.13
N ARG A 897 -31.86 -21.63 6.34
CA ARG A 897 -33.03 -22.47 6.61
C ARG A 897 -33.83 -21.92 7.79
N SER A 898 -35.08 -22.32 7.92
CA SER A 898 -35.87 -22.02 9.13
C SER A 898 -35.35 -22.83 10.34
N PRO A 899 -35.43 -22.28 11.58
CA PRO A 899 -35.15 -23.03 12.79
C PRO A 899 -36.25 -24.06 13.05
N THR A 900 -35.88 -25.19 13.66
CA THR A 900 -36.83 -26.17 14.19
C THR A 900 -37.55 -25.63 15.44
N SER A 901 -38.65 -26.26 15.85
CA SER A 901 -39.36 -25.89 17.09
C SER A 901 -38.47 -25.95 18.32
N ASP A 902 -37.57 -26.94 18.36
CA ASP A 902 -36.66 -27.17 19.49
C ASP A 902 -35.54 -26.11 19.50
N GLU A 903 -35.04 -25.71 18.33
CA GLU A 903 -34.06 -24.62 18.19
C GLU A 903 -34.66 -23.27 18.62
N ILE A 904 -35.92 -22.97 18.25
CA ILE A 904 -36.63 -21.77 18.72
C ILE A 904 -36.77 -21.80 20.25
N ALA A 905 -37.20 -22.93 20.81
CA ALA A 905 -37.37 -23.08 22.26
C ALA A 905 -36.05 -22.89 23.00
N ALA A 906 -34.95 -23.47 22.49
CA ALA A 906 -33.62 -23.32 23.06
C ALA A 906 -33.12 -21.86 23.00
N CYS A 907 -33.32 -21.15 21.88
CA CYS A 907 -32.96 -19.73 21.76
C CYS A 907 -33.75 -18.85 22.72
N ARG A 908 -35.05 -19.11 22.90
CA ARG A 908 -35.88 -18.38 23.87
C ARG A 908 -35.41 -18.62 25.30
N ALA A 909 -35.16 -19.88 25.66
CA ALA A 909 -34.63 -20.22 26.98
C ALA A 909 -33.28 -19.53 27.24
N PHE A 910 -32.40 -19.51 26.24
CA PHE A 910 -31.12 -18.80 26.30
C PHE A 910 -31.32 -17.29 26.52
N LEU A 911 -32.20 -16.64 25.76
CA LEU A 911 -32.48 -15.21 25.92
C LEU A 911 -33.03 -14.90 27.32
N SER A 912 -33.99 -15.67 27.82
CA SER A 912 -34.55 -15.49 29.17
C SER A 912 -33.50 -15.68 30.26
N GLU A 913 -32.65 -16.70 30.17
CA GLU A 913 -31.53 -16.89 31.13
C GLU A 913 -30.58 -15.69 31.14
N ARG A 914 -30.29 -15.10 29.97
CA ARG A 914 -29.44 -13.91 29.86
C ARG A 914 -30.12 -12.65 30.39
N GLU A 915 -31.40 -12.44 30.11
CA GLU A 915 -32.17 -11.32 30.66
C GLU A 915 -32.25 -11.36 32.18
N GLU A 916 -32.48 -12.55 32.76
CA GLU A 916 -32.47 -12.76 34.22
C GLU A 916 -31.09 -12.46 34.81
N ARG A 917 -30.02 -12.97 34.20
CA ARG A 917 -28.64 -12.70 34.63
C ARG A 917 -28.31 -11.20 34.56
N LEU A 918 -28.72 -10.51 33.50
CA LEU A 918 -28.49 -9.07 33.35
C LEU A 918 -29.29 -8.26 34.37
N THR A 919 -30.51 -8.67 34.66
CA THR A 919 -31.34 -8.04 35.70
C THR A 919 -30.74 -8.27 37.08
N GLU A 920 -30.21 -9.45 37.35
CA GLU A 920 -29.49 -9.74 38.60
C GLU A 920 -28.22 -8.89 38.72
N VAL A 921 -27.44 -8.77 37.65
CA VAL A 921 -26.25 -7.90 37.64
C VAL A 921 -26.65 -6.44 37.84
N ALA A 922 -27.70 -5.96 37.18
CA ALA A 922 -28.20 -4.59 37.35
C ALA A 922 -28.65 -4.34 38.80
N ARG A 923 -29.35 -5.30 39.42
CA ARG A 923 -29.76 -5.26 40.82
C ARG A 923 -28.57 -5.27 41.77
N GLN A 924 -27.56 -6.10 41.52
CA GLN A 924 -26.33 -6.13 42.29
C GLN A 924 -25.55 -4.82 42.18
N ARG A 925 -25.49 -4.25 40.97
CA ARG A 925 -24.88 -2.95 40.71
C ARG A 925 -25.59 -1.86 41.51
N GLU A 926 -26.92 -1.75 41.39
CA GLU A 926 -27.73 -0.77 42.12
C GLU A 926 -27.57 -0.93 43.64
N ARG A 927 -27.58 -2.17 44.14
CA ARG A 927 -27.33 -2.47 45.56
C ARG A 927 -25.95 -1.98 45.99
N LEU A 928 -24.88 -2.34 45.27
CA LEU A 928 -23.51 -1.93 45.59
C LEU A 928 -23.36 -0.41 45.53
N THR A 929 -23.94 0.25 44.51
CA THR A 929 -23.94 1.71 44.39
C THR A 929 -24.64 2.37 45.57
N THR A 930 -25.79 1.84 45.98
CA THR A 930 -26.55 2.34 47.16
C THR A 930 -25.75 2.12 48.44
N GLU A 931 -25.20 0.92 48.65
CA GLU A 931 -24.38 0.58 49.81
C GLU A 931 -23.13 1.46 49.94
N ILE A 932 -22.49 1.80 48.81
CA ILE A 932 -21.36 2.73 48.74
C ILE A 932 -21.83 4.13 49.12
N ALA A 933 -22.95 4.60 48.57
CA ALA A 933 -23.49 5.94 48.85
C ALA A 933 -23.84 6.12 50.34
N GLU A 934 -24.54 5.14 50.93
CA GLU A 934 -24.91 5.16 52.36
C GLU A 934 -23.68 5.19 53.28
N ARG A 935 -22.66 4.39 52.96
CA ARG A 935 -21.42 4.32 53.75
C ARG A 935 -20.57 5.57 53.58
N ARG A 936 -20.51 6.14 52.39
CA ARG A 936 -19.86 7.45 52.15
C ARG A 936 -20.57 8.56 52.92
N GLU A 937 -21.90 8.52 53.03
CA GLU A 937 -22.65 9.48 53.84
C GLU A 937 -22.46 9.26 55.36
N ALA A 938 -22.33 8.01 55.80
CA ALA A 938 -21.93 7.69 57.18
C ALA A 938 -20.51 8.19 57.47
N LEU A 939 -19.57 8.00 56.54
CA LEU A 939 -18.21 8.53 56.63
C LEU A 939 -18.25 10.06 56.73
N ARG A 940 -19.02 10.72 55.85
CA ARG A 940 -19.21 12.18 55.84
C ARG A 940 -19.68 12.72 57.19
N ARG A 941 -20.66 12.07 57.82
CA ARG A 941 -21.19 12.49 59.13
C ARG A 941 -20.14 12.48 60.26
N ILE A 942 -19.13 11.61 60.16
CA ILE A 942 -18.03 11.53 61.13
C ILE A 942 -16.91 12.52 60.75
N THR A 943 -16.66 12.72 59.45
CA THR A 943 -15.60 13.60 58.96
C THR A 943 -15.98 15.08 59.03
N GLU A 944 -17.23 15.45 58.77
CA GLU A 944 -17.69 16.84 58.65
C GLU A 944 -17.43 17.69 59.93
N PRO A 945 -17.75 17.21 61.16
CA PRO A 945 -17.45 17.96 62.38
C PRO A 945 -15.94 18.09 62.67
N VAL A 946 -15.13 17.19 62.13
CA VAL A 946 -13.67 17.23 62.22
C VAL A 946 -13.12 18.24 61.22
N HIS A 947 -13.64 18.24 59.98
CA HIS A 947 -13.36 19.25 58.96
C HIS A 947 -13.67 20.66 59.48
N ALA A 948 -14.85 20.86 60.06
CA ALA A 948 -15.27 22.15 60.63
C ALA A 948 -14.29 22.64 61.72
N ARG A 949 -13.87 21.77 62.64
CA ARG A 949 -12.89 22.12 63.69
C ARG A 949 -11.51 22.47 63.13
N ILE A 950 -11.03 21.73 62.14
CA ILE A 950 -9.74 22.03 61.49
C ILE A 950 -9.82 23.35 60.73
N ARG A 951 -10.94 23.64 60.05
CA ARG A 951 -11.17 24.93 59.36
C ARG A 951 -11.23 26.09 60.35
N GLU A 952 -11.87 25.92 61.50
CA GLU A 952 -11.95 26.93 62.56
C GLU A 952 -10.57 27.21 63.21
N GLN A 953 -9.75 26.16 63.41
CA GLN A 953 -8.36 26.30 63.86
C GLN A 953 -7.43 26.98 62.83
N ARG A 954 -7.70 26.80 61.53
CA ARG A 954 -6.96 27.47 60.43
C ARG A 954 -7.38 28.93 60.23
N GLY A 955 -8.59 29.31 60.64
CA GLY A 955 -9.13 30.66 60.48
C GLY A 955 -8.45 31.78 61.28
N SER A 956 -7.51 31.46 62.19
CA SER A 956 -6.78 32.46 62.99
C SER A 956 -5.34 32.73 62.54
N GLN A 957 -4.92 32.24 61.38
CA GLN A 957 -3.60 32.54 60.80
C GLN A 957 -3.76 33.50 59.62
N THR A 958 -3.07 34.64 59.67
CA THR A 958 -3.05 35.67 58.62
C THR A 958 -2.48 35.07 57.34
N ARG A 959 -3.32 34.90 56.31
CA ARG A 959 -2.92 34.44 54.98
C ARG A 959 -2.00 35.48 54.31
N PRO A 960 -0.90 35.08 53.64
CA PRO A 960 -0.11 36.00 52.82
C PRO A 960 -0.95 36.56 51.65
N ALA A 961 -0.72 37.83 51.29
CA ALA A 961 -1.38 38.47 50.16
C ALA A 961 -0.92 37.80 48.85
N GLY A 962 -1.85 37.42 47.97
CA GLY A 962 -1.54 36.89 46.65
C GLY A 962 -0.81 37.91 45.75
N PRO A 963 -0.52 37.57 44.48
CA PRO A 963 0.23 38.45 43.60
C PRO A 963 -0.43 39.82 43.47
N VAL A 964 0.38 40.87 43.41
CA VAL A 964 -0.07 42.25 43.19
C VAL A 964 0.44 42.78 41.84
N ASP A 965 -0.26 43.78 41.30
CA ASP A 965 0.21 44.53 40.13
C ASP A 965 1.35 45.49 40.53
N ASP A 966 1.95 46.15 39.54
CA ASP A 966 3.03 47.12 39.76
C ASP A 966 2.61 48.32 40.64
N ALA A 967 1.30 48.51 40.85
CA ALA A 967 0.72 49.54 41.72
C ALA A 967 0.34 49.01 43.12
N GLY A 968 0.61 47.74 43.42
CA GLY A 968 0.32 47.10 44.71
C GLY A 968 -1.14 46.65 44.88
N ASN A 969 -1.96 46.66 43.83
CA ASN A 969 -3.32 46.14 43.87
C ASN A 969 -3.32 44.62 43.69
N PRO A 970 -4.19 43.86 44.38
CA PRO A 970 -4.30 42.42 44.19
C PRO A 970 -4.62 42.03 42.75
N LEU A 971 -3.80 41.18 42.15
CA LEU A 971 -4.08 40.52 40.88
C LEU A 971 -5.00 39.32 41.13
N LEU A 972 -6.27 39.48 40.80
CA LEU A 972 -7.27 38.43 40.93
C LEU A 972 -7.29 37.56 39.66
N PRO A 973 -7.32 36.22 39.79
CA PRO A 973 -7.61 35.36 38.66
C PRO A 973 -9.07 35.55 38.21
N ILE A 974 -9.33 35.30 36.93
CA ILE A 974 -10.70 35.35 36.39
C ILE A 974 -11.53 34.13 36.76
N ALA A 975 -10.88 33.05 37.21
CA ALA A 975 -11.52 31.87 37.78
C ALA A 975 -10.57 31.15 38.74
N ARG A 976 -11.14 30.56 39.79
CA ARG A 976 -10.39 29.81 40.81
C ARG A 976 -11.21 28.66 41.35
N TRP A 977 -10.58 27.51 41.51
CA TRP A 977 -11.21 26.33 42.12
C TRP A 977 -10.37 25.86 43.29
N GLU A 978 -10.99 25.82 44.47
CA GLU A 978 -10.34 25.38 45.72
C GLU A 978 -10.54 23.87 45.97
N PHE A 979 -11.51 23.23 45.31
CA PHE A 979 -11.84 21.80 45.42
C PHE A 979 -12.04 21.26 46.85
N ASP A 980 -12.19 22.15 47.83
CA ASP A 980 -12.40 21.84 49.24
C ASP A 980 -13.75 21.14 49.47
N ASP A 981 -14.83 21.63 48.85
CA ASP A 981 -16.21 21.18 49.07
C ASP A 981 -16.98 20.88 47.77
N ASP A 982 -16.69 21.61 46.68
CA ASP A 982 -17.38 21.47 45.40
C ASP A 982 -16.45 21.70 44.18
N LEU A 983 -16.99 21.54 42.97
CA LEU A 983 -16.29 21.79 41.70
C LEU A 983 -16.54 23.21 41.18
N ARG A 984 -17.06 24.12 42.02
CA ARG A 984 -17.44 25.45 41.58
C ARG A 984 -16.22 26.35 41.53
N ASP A 985 -16.18 27.15 40.46
CA ASP A 985 -15.39 28.36 40.44
C ASP A 985 -15.83 29.27 41.60
N SER A 986 -14.90 29.60 42.49
CA SER A 986 -15.13 30.38 43.70
C SER A 986 -15.10 31.89 43.47
N ILE A 987 -14.71 32.32 42.26
CA ILE A 987 -14.60 33.74 41.89
C ILE A 987 -15.53 34.08 40.72
N GLY A 988 -15.58 33.23 39.70
CA GLY A 988 -16.38 33.43 38.50
C GLY A 988 -17.52 32.41 38.38
N ASN A 989 -17.94 32.19 37.13
CA ASN A 989 -19.06 31.30 36.77
C ASN A 989 -18.60 30.06 35.98
N LEU A 990 -17.29 29.76 35.94
CA LEU A 990 -16.74 28.60 35.22
C LEU A 990 -16.86 27.32 36.06
N HIS A 991 -18.06 27.03 36.56
CA HIS A 991 -18.27 25.87 37.41
C HIS A 991 -18.00 24.55 36.65
N GLY A 992 -17.34 23.62 37.33
CA GLY A 992 -16.97 22.32 36.78
C GLY A 992 -18.06 21.26 36.93
N VAL A 993 -18.10 20.33 35.98
CA VAL A 993 -18.93 19.12 36.00
C VAL A 993 -18.02 17.91 35.83
N ALA A 994 -18.06 17.00 36.80
CA ALA A 994 -17.29 15.76 36.74
C ALA A 994 -17.78 14.84 35.61
N LYS A 995 -16.83 14.20 34.93
CA LYS A 995 -17.02 13.20 33.88
C LYS A 995 -16.27 11.93 34.24
N GLY A 996 -16.90 10.77 34.00
CA GLY A 996 -16.37 9.50 34.47
C GLY A 996 -16.35 9.42 36.00
N ASN A 997 -15.27 8.88 36.56
CA ASN A 997 -15.10 8.68 38.01
C ASN A 997 -14.46 9.87 38.76
N ALA A 998 -14.36 11.04 38.12
CA ALA A 998 -13.79 12.22 38.75
C ALA A 998 -14.64 12.58 39.97
N ARG A 999 -14.00 12.71 41.13
CA ARG A 999 -14.69 12.96 42.39
C ARG A 999 -13.88 13.87 43.30
N LEU A 1000 -14.58 14.53 44.21
CA LEU A 1000 -13.94 15.27 45.29
C LEU A 1000 -13.65 14.33 46.45
N GLU A 1001 -12.40 14.34 46.92
CA GLU A 1001 -11.95 13.55 48.06
C GLU A 1001 -10.86 14.34 48.80
N ALA A 1002 -11.05 14.58 50.09
CA ALA A 1002 -10.08 15.27 50.97
C ALA A 1002 -9.55 16.63 50.43
N GLY A 1003 -10.43 17.44 49.83
CA GLY A 1003 -10.09 18.77 49.32
C GLY A 1003 -9.35 18.78 47.98
N ALA A 1004 -9.52 17.75 47.16
CA ALA A 1004 -8.95 17.66 45.83
C ALA A 1004 -9.89 16.93 44.87
N ILE A 1005 -9.77 17.21 43.57
CA ILE A 1005 -10.29 16.30 42.53
C ILE A 1005 -9.37 15.09 42.45
N VAL A 1006 -9.91 13.88 42.58
CA VAL A 1006 -9.22 12.61 42.31
C VAL A 1006 -9.52 12.15 40.89
N LEU A 1007 -8.46 11.86 40.12
CA LEU A 1007 -8.50 11.48 38.72
C LEU A 1007 -7.79 10.12 38.55
N ASP A 1008 -8.51 9.15 37.99
CA ASP A 1008 -8.08 7.75 37.87
C ASP A 1008 -7.36 7.42 36.55
N GLY A 1009 -7.00 8.43 35.75
CA GLY A 1009 -6.45 8.23 34.41
C GLY A 1009 -7.51 7.87 33.36
N GLN A 1010 -8.80 7.98 33.67
CA GLN A 1010 -9.92 7.82 32.71
C GLN A 1010 -11.04 8.84 32.91
N SER A 1011 -10.88 9.74 33.87
CA SER A 1011 -11.88 10.72 34.30
C SER A 1011 -11.34 12.14 34.25
N PHE A 1012 -12.25 13.12 34.20
CA PHE A 1012 -11.91 14.54 34.09
C PHE A 1012 -13.06 15.42 34.56
N VAL A 1013 -12.82 16.71 34.71
CA VAL A 1013 -13.84 17.73 34.98
C VAL A 1013 -13.88 18.72 33.83
N GLU A 1014 -15.07 19.08 33.39
CA GLU A 1014 -15.33 20.02 32.28
C GLU A 1014 -16.01 21.28 32.84
N THR A 1015 -15.55 22.47 32.48
CA THR A 1015 -16.17 23.73 32.96
C THR A 1015 -17.24 24.26 32.01
N ALA A 1016 -18.05 25.21 32.48
CA ALA A 1016 -18.85 26.05 31.58
C ALA A 1016 -17.95 26.79 30.55
N PRO A 1017 -18.48 27.17 29.36
CA PRO A 1017 -17.73 27.94 28.37
C PRO A 1017 -17.27 29.31 28.87
N LEU A 1018 -16.10 29.76 28.38
CA LEU A 1018 -15.55 31.09 28.62
C LEU A 1018 -16.52 32.18 28.17
N LYS A 1019 -16.63 33.27 28.93
CA LYS A 1019 -17.50 34.41 28.57
C LYS A 1019 -16.78 35.59 27.93
N GLN A 1020 -15.45 35.52 27.85
CA GLN A 1020 -14.60 36.50 27.19
C GLN A 1020 -13.47 35.79 26.43
N PRO A 1021 -12.95 36.36 25.34
CA PRO A 1021 -11.86 35.76 24.59
C PRO A 1021 -10.57 35.77 25.41
N LEU A 1022 -9.77 34.72 25.29
CA LEU A 1022 -8.54 34.50 26.03
C LEU A 1022 -7.36 34.29 25.07
N LYS A 1023 -6.43 35.24 25.02
CA LYS A 1023 -5.24 35.19 24.14
C LYS A 1023 -3.95 35.06 24.94
N THR A 1024 -3.61 36.11 25.67
CA THR A 1024 -2.59 36.11 26.72
C THR A 1024 -3.19 35.47 27.96
N LYS A 1025 -2.47 34.57 28.64
CA LYS A 1025 -3.01 33.84 29.78
C LYS A 1025 -1.94 33.20 30.66
N THR A 1026 -2.32 32.91 31.89
CA THR A 1026 -1.57 32.03 32.78
C THR A 1026 -2.47 30.91 33.27
N LEU A 1027 -2.06 29.67 33.00
CA LEU A 1027 -2.67 28.47 33.58
C LEU A 1027 -1.87 28.06 34.81
N GLU A 1028 -2.54 27.83 35.93
CA GLU A 1028 -1.87 27.53 37.20
C GLU A 1028 -2.63 26.44 37.97
N ALA A 1029 -1.92 25.43 38.47
CA ALA A 1029 -2.50 24.34 39.25
C ALA A 1029 -1.56 23.79 40.31
N TRP A 1030 -2.14 23.29 41.40
CA TRP A 1030 -1.47 22.52 42.44
C TRP A 1030 -1.89 21.07 42.28
N VAL A 1031 -0.92 20.21 41.97
CA VAL A 1031 -1.16 18.84 41.52
C VAL A 1031 -0.31 17.85 42.31
N ARG A 1032 -0.90 16.70 42.61
CA ARG A 1032 -0.23 15.54 43.18
C ARG A 1032 -0.37 14.37 42.22
N LEU A 1033 0.74 13.77 41.80
CA LEU A 1033 0.72 12.69 40.82
C LEU A 1033 0.65 11.33 41.51
N ASP A 1034 -0.29 10.48 41.12
CA ASP A 1034 -0.43 9.11 41.63
C ASP A 1034 0.37 8.10 40.78
N ASP A 1035 0.63 8.41 39.50
CA ASP A 1035 1.49 7.63 38.60
C ASP A 1035 2.49 8.55 37.86
N LEU A 1036 3.78 8.23 37.89
CA LEU A 1036 4.79 8.99 37.15
C LEU A 1036 5.03 8.48 35.72
N ASN A 1037 4.52 7.31 35.35
CA ASN A 1037 4.75 6.71 34.03
C ASN A 1037 3.64 7.01 33.01
N GLN A 1038 2.66 7.84 33.40
CA GLN A 1038 1.63 8.35 32.50
C GLN A 1038 2.24 9.15 31.33
N ARG A 1039 1.59 9.08 30.15
CA ARG A 1039 2.13 9.57 28.88
C ARG A 1039 1.26 10.67 28.26
N GLY A 1040 1.35 11.89 28.79
CA GLY A 1040 0.62 13.05 28.27
C GLY A 1040 -0.68 13.37 29.00
N GLY A 1041 -0.74 13.10 30.31
CA GLY A 1041 -1.89 13.46 31.14
C GLY A 1041 -2.04 14.97 31.29
N GLY A 1042 -3.23 15.50 30.98
CA GLY A 1042 -3.53 16.93 31.08
C GLY A 1042 -3.99 17.33 32.48
N VAL A 1043 -3.26 18.25 33.12
CA VAL A 1043 -3.64 18.79 34.45
C VAL A 1043 -4.73 19.83 34.29
N MET A 1044 -4.46 20.86 33.50
CA MET A 1044 -5.38 21.96 33.21
C MET A 1044 -5.22 22.35 31.75
N SER A 1045 -6.31 22.31 31.00
CA SER A 1045 -6.34 22.58 29.57
C SER A 1045 -7.38 23.64 29.26
N VAL A 1046 -7.06 24.57 28.36
CA VAL A 1046 -8.04 25.42 27.67
C VAL A 1046 -8.12 24.98 26.22
N GLU A 1047 -9.32 24.70 25.74
CA GLU A 1047 -9.54 24.21 24.38
C GLU A 1047 -10.74 24.87 23.71
N THR A 1048 -10.76 24.84 22.38
CA THR A 1048 -12.01 25.01 21.63
C THR A 1048 -12.93 23.83 21.90
N ILE A 1049 -14.24 24.04 21.94
CA ILE A 1049 -15.22 22.96 22.18
C ILE A 1049 -14.99 21.86 21.13
N GLY A 1050 -14.68 20.64 21.59
CA GLY A 1050 -14.33 19.50 20.73
C GLY A 1050 -12.83 19.24 20.55
N GLY A 1051 -11.95 20.10 21.10
CA GLY A 1051 -10.51 19.84 21.27
C GLY A 1051 -9.66 19.96 20.01
N GLN A 1052 -10.13 20.70 18.99
CA GLN A 1052 -9.36 20.93 17.76
C GLN A 1052 -8.12 21.80 18.00
N THR A 1053 -8.20 22.76 18.92
CA THR A 1053 -7.10 23.65 19.30
C THR A 1053 -7.06 23.74 20.82
N PHE A 1054 -5.88 23.59 21.43
CA PHE A 1054 -5.74 23.65 22.89
C PHE A 1054 -4.38 24.19 23.35
N ASP A 1055 -4.37 24.70 24.58
CA ASP A 1055 -3.19 24.97 25.40
C ASP A 1055 -3.37 24.27 26.73
N ALA A 1056 -2.36 23.50 27.17
CA ALA A 1056 -2.48 22.71 28.39
C ALA A 1056 -1.19 22.65 29.21
N ILE A 1057 -1.36 22.46 30.52
CA ILE A 1057 -0.33 21.93 31.40
C ILE A 1057 -0.38 20.40 31.29
N VAL A 1058 0.67 19.78 30.74
CA VAL A 1058 0.72 18.32 30.55
C VAL A 1058 1.92 17.69 31.23
N PHE A 1059 1.79 16.41 31.61
CA PHE A 1059 2.86 15.63 32.24
C PHE A 1059 3.25 14.41 31.40
N GLY A 1060 4.55 14.20 31.19
CA GLY A 1060 5.09 13.00 30.55
C GLY A 1060 4.76 12.85 29.06
N GLU A 1061 4.45 13.95 28.36
CA GLU A 1061 3.99 13.91 26.97
C GLU A 1061 5.11 13.58 25.97
N LYS A 1062 6.00 14.53 25.66
CA LYS A 1062 7.22 14.29 24.85
C LYS A 1062 8.37 13.82 25.72
N ASP A 1063 8.51 14.44 26.89
CA ASP A 1063 9.60 14.19 27.82
C ASP A 1063 9.06 13.41 29.03
N PRO A 1064 9.50 12.16 29.24
CA PRO A 1064 9.02 11.34 30.35
C PRO A 1064 9.26 12.02 31.70
N ARG A 1065 8.25 11.99 32.56
CA ARG A 1065 8.28 12.53 33.94
C ARG A 1065 8.51 14.05 34.03
N GLN A 1066 8.32 14.81 32.96
CA GLN A 1066 8.49 16.26 32.96
C GLN A 1066 7.18 17.00 32.65
N TRP A 1067 7.09 18.26 33.08
CA TRP A 1067 6.02 19.18 32.73
C TRP A 1067 6.28 19.82 31.37
N LEU A 1068 5.23 20.00 30.56
CA LEU A 1068 5.29 20.63 29.24
C LEU A 1068 4.08 21.52 28.99
N ALA A 1069 4.23 22.47 28.05
CA ALA A 1069 3.11 23.20 27.45
C ALA A 1069 2.56 22.39 26.26
N GLY A 1070 1.48 21.66 26.48
CA GLY A 1070 0.84 20.83 25.47
C GLY A 1070 0.02 21.66 24.48
N SER A 1071 0.05 21.28 23.20
CA SER A 1071 -0.76 21.90 22.14
C SER A 1071 -1.14 20.88 21.06
N ASP A 1072 -2.09 21.25 20.20
CA ASP A 1072 -2.50 20.48 19.02
C ASP A 1072 -1.30 20.17 18.11
N PHE A 1073 -1.20 18.90 17.67
CA PHE A 1073 -0.12 18.34 16.84
C PHE A 1073 1.32 18.70 17.29
N PHE A 1074 1.51 19.06 18.57
CA PHE A 1074 2.75 19.60 19.11
C PHE A 1074 3.24 20.90 18.46
N ASN A 1075 2.35 21.65 17.78
CA ASN A 1075 2.66 22.87 17.04
C ASN A 1075 3.39 23.94 17.89
N ARG A 1076 3.08 24.01 19.19
CA ARG A 1076 3.70 24.94 20.15
C ARG A 1076 4.35 24.20 21.33
N THR A 1077 4.42 22.86 21.29
CA THR A 1077 5.04 22.05 22.35
C THR A 1077 6.51 21.81 22.07
N GLN A 1078 7.38 22.39 22.90
CA GLN A 1078 8.82 22.15 22.89
C GLN A 1078 9.27 21.61 24.25
N SER A 1079 10.40 20.89 24.26
CA SER A 1079 11.02 20.46 25.50
C SER A 1079 11.48 21.68 26.30
N LEU A 1080 11.06 21.75 27.55
CA LEU A 1080 11.53 22.79 28.48
C LEU A 1080 12.89 22.41 29.08
N GLY A 1081 13.29 21.14 29.03
CA GLY A 1081 14.51 20.66 29.68
C GLY A 1081 14.49 20.81 31.20
N GLY A 1082 13.30 20.76 31.81
CA GLY A 1082 13.13 20.85 33.26
C GLY A 1082 13.53 19.55 33.97
N THR A 1083 13.74 19.59 35.29
CA THR A 1083 14.12 18.40 36.05
C THR A 1083 12.96 17.39 36.06
N PRO A 1084 13.19 16.09 35.72
CA PRO A 1084 12.19 15.05 35.86
C PRO A 1084 11.69 14.93 37.31
N VAL A 1085 10.40 14.62 37.48
CA VAL A 1085 9.84 14.27 38.80
C VAL A 1085 10.29 12.86 39.16
N GLU A 1086 11.07 12.72 40.23
CA GLU A 1086 11.76 11.47 40.58
C GLU A 1086 10.90 10.50 41.42
N SER A 1087 9.94 11.01 42.19
CA SER A 1087 9.07 10.20 43.05
C SER A 1087 7.64 10.76 43.08
N PRO A 1088 6.59 9.90 43.11
CA PRO A 1088 5.24 10.36 43.41
C PRO A 1088 5.26 11.06 44.77
N GLY A 1089 4.93 12.34 44.80
CA GLY A 1089 5.02 13.15 46.01
C GLY A 1089 3.78 13.01 46.88
N ASN A 1090 3.94 12.99 48.20
CA ASN A 1090 2.87 13.26 49.16
C ASN A 1090 2.58 14.78 49.32
N ALA A 1091 3.39 15.62 48.66
CA ALA A 1091 3.28 17.07 48.67
C ALA A 1091 2.76 17.58 47.33
N ASP A 1092 2.02 18.68 47.36
CA ASP A 1092 1.43 19.28 46.18
C ASP A 1092 2.50 20.07 45.41
N ILE A 1093 2.55 19.86 44.10
CA ILE A 1093 3.47 20.54 43.18
C ILE A 1093 2.69 21.67 42.53
N HIS A 1094 3.13 22.91 42.76
CA HIS A 1094 2.62 24.05 42.02
C HIS A 1094 3.26 24.06 40.62
N VAL A 1095 2.44 24.15 39.58
CA VAL A 1095 2.86 24.28 38.18
C VAL A 1095 2.10 25.41 37.51
N ALA A 1096 2.82 26.29 36.83
CA ALA A 1096 2.22 27.36 36.04
C ALA A 1096 2.83 27.42 34.64
N ILE A 1097 2.01 27.69 33.62
CA ILE A 1097 2.46 27.98 32.25
C ILE A 1097 1.90 29.34 31.82
N VAL A 1098 2.82 30.25 31.53
CA VAL A 1098 2.56 31.62 31.10
C VAL A 1098 2.69 31.72 29.59
N TYR A 1099 1.62 32.15 28.93
CA TYR A 1099 1.54 32.41 27.49
C TYR A 1099 1.50 33.92 27.25
N ALA A 1100 2.63 34.48 26.83
CA ALA A 1100 2.76 35.91 26.58
C ALA A 1100 2.18 36.33 25.21
N SER A 1101 1.82 37.61 25.09
CA SER A 1101 1.21 38.19 23.89
C SER A 1101 2.13 38.19 22.66
N ASP A 1102 3.44 38.12 22.87
CA ASP A 1102 4.47 38.00 21.84
C ASP A 1102 4.68 36.54 21.36
N GLY A 1103 3.98 35.57 21.95
CA GLY A 1103 4.11 34.13 21.62
C GLY A 1103 5.16 33.39 22.45
N ARG A 1104 5.80 34.04 23.43
CA ARG A 1104 6.73 33.39 24.36
C ARG A 1104 5.96 32.54 25.39
N ILE A 1105 6.45 31.32 25.62
CA ILE A 1105 5.91 30.38 26.61
C ILE A 1105 6.95 30.17 27.72
N THR A 1106 6.52 30.31 28.97
CA THR A 1106 7.38 30.12 30.15
C THR A 1106 6.68 29.22 31.17
N ALA A 1107 7.37 28.20 31.65
CA ALA A 1107 6.86 27.31 32.68
C ALA A 1107 7.52 27.59 34.04
N TYR A 1108 6.78 27.34 35.11
CA TYR A 1108 7.23 27.49 36.48
C TYR A 1108 6.84 26.28 37.31
N GLN A 1109 7.68 25.91 38.26
CA GLN A 1109 7.43 24.89 39.26
C GLN A 1109 7.72 25.47 40.65
N ASN A 1110 6.77 25.37 41.57
CA ASN A 1110 6.89 25.89 42.94
C ASN A 1110 7.41 27.35 43.00
N GLY A 1111 6.79 28.22 42.19
CA GLY A 1111 7.15 29.64 42.11
C GLY A 1111 8.44 29.97 41.37
N LYS A 1112 9.21 28.98 40.90
CA LYS A 1112 10.50 29.18 40.23
C LYS A 1112 10.44 28.78 38.75
N PRO A 1113 11.22 29.42 37.86
CA PRO A 1113 11.29 29.02 36.45
C PRO A 1113 11.63 27.52 36.30
N TYR A 1114 10.86 26.82 35.47
CA TYR A 1114 11.01 25.40 35.17
C TYR A 1114 11.52 25.22 33.74
N GLY A 1115 12.80 24.88 33.61
CA GLY A 1115 13.44 24.72 32.30
C GLY A 1115 13.66 26.05 31.57
N LYS A 1116 13.78 25.98 30.24
CA LYS A 1116 14.00 27.14 29.35
C LYS A 1116 12.69 27.64 28.78
N SER A 1117 12.45 28.95 28.87
CA SER A 1117 11.41 29.61 28.07
C SER A 1117 11.75 29.52 26.58
N TYR A 1118 10.73 29.42 25.73
CA TYR A 1118 10.89 29.36 24.28
C TYR A 1118 9.84 30.18 23.53
N GLN A 1119 10.16 30.50 22.28
CA GLN A 1119 9.28 31.20 21.36
C GLN A 1119 8.44 30.20 20.57
N SER A 1120 7.11 30.33 20.64
CA SER A 1120 6.19 29.50 19.85
C SER A 1120 5.91 30.11 18.48
N THR A 1121 5.16 29.39 17.63
CA THR A 1121 4.72 29.85 16.29
C THR A 1121 3.76 31.06 16.34
N GLY A 1122 3.32 31.48 17.53
CA GLY A 1122 2.50 32.69 17.76
C GLY A 1122 1.44 32.48 18.85
N PRO A 1123 0.86 33.56 19.39
CA PRO A 1123 -0.22 33.48 20.38
C PRO A 1123 -1.53 33.00 19.72
N ILE A 1124 -2.29 32.14 20.41
CA ILE A 1124 -3.62 31.69 19.98
C ILE A 1124 -4.69 32.37 20.84
N THR A 1125 -5.80 32.78 20.21
CA THR A 1125 -6.99 33.31 20.88
C THR A 1125 -8.06 32.23 21.00
N PHE A 1126 -8.48 31.93 22.23
CA PHE A 1126 -9.66 31.11 22.53
C PHE A 1126 -10.88 32.02 22.61
N ALA A 1127 -11.86 31.82 21.73
CA ALA A 1127 -13.03 32.68 21.65
C ALA A 1127 -14.03 32.43 22.81
N ALA A 1128 -14.74 33.48 23.21
CA ALA A 1128 -15.88 33.37 24.13
C ALA A 1128 -16.96 32.41 23.57
N ASP A 1129 -17.66 31.73 24.47
CA ASP A 1129 -18.74 30.75 24.27
C ASP A 1129 -18.37 29.50 23.43
N SER A 1130 -17.23 29.51 22.75
CA SER A 1130 -16.73 28.42 21.90
C SER A 1130 -15.47 27.74 22.46
N SER A 1131 -15.08 28.09 23.68
CA SER A 1131 -13.91 27.53 24.37
C SER A 1131 -14.22 27.30 25.84
N HIS A 1132 -13.60 26.29 26.45
CA HIS A 1132 -13.80 25.94 27.87
C HIS A 1132 -12.52 25.41 28.51
N LEU A 1133 -12.58 25.07 29.79
CA LEU A 1133 -11.48 24.43 30.51
C LEU A 1133 -11.79 22.97 30.86
N LEU A 1134 -10.71 22.19 30.91
CA LEU A 1134 -10.72 20.80 31.35
C LEU A 1134 -9.69 20.61 32.47
N PHE A 1135 -10.05 19.80 33.47
CA PHE A 1135 -9.14 19.30 34.51
C PHE A 1135 -9.03 17.78 34.41
N GLY A 1136 -7.82 17.26 34.24
CA GLY A 1136 -7.59 15.82 34.12
C GLY A 1136 -7.66 15.24 32.70
N LEU A 1137 -7.91 16.06 31.69
CA LEU A 1137 -7.89 15.68 30.27
C LEU A 1137 -7.07 16.67 29.44
N ARG A 1138 -6.17 16.16 28.60
CA ARG A 1138 -5.33 16.97 27.71
C ARG A 1138 -6.15 17.77 26.69
N HIS A 1139 -7.04 17.10 25.97
CA HIS A 1139 -8.02 17.71 25.08
C HIS A 1139 -9.08 16.69 24.68
N SER A 1140 -10.23 17.17 24.23
CA SER A 1140 -11.32 16.38 23.66
C SER A 1140 -10.99 15.84 22.26
N PRO A 1141 -11.62 14.74 21.81
CA PRO A 1141 -12.47 13.84 22.60
C PRO A 1141 -11.64 13.00 23.61
N PRO A 1142 -12.26 12.53 24.71
CA PRO A 1142 -11.60 11.67 25.70
C PRO A 1142 -11.12 10.33 25.08
N GLY A 1143 -9.91 9.88 25.40
CA GLY A 1143 -9.37 8.59 24.94
C GLY A 1143 -7.84 8.50 24.93
N GLY A 1144 -7.32 7.27 24.90
CA GLY A 1144 -5.88 6.99 24.88
C GLY A 1144 -5.15 7.51 26.14
N ASN A 1145 -3.93 8.00 25.96
CA ASN A 1145 -3.06 8.42 27.07
C ASN A 1145 -3.27 9.89 27.51
N ARG A 1146 -4.42 10.49 27.18
CA ARG A 1146 -4.69 11.94 27.38
C ARG A 1146 -5.08 12.32 28.81
N PHE A 1147 -5.41 11.33 29.63
CA PHE A 1147 -5.93 11.54 30.98
C PHE A 1147 -4.82 11.64 32.02
N LEU A 1148 -5.07 12.44 33.05
CA LEU A 1148 -4.20 12.51 34.22
C LEU A 1148 -4.59 11.43 35.24
N ALA A 1149 -3.61 10.69 35.74
CA ALA A 1149 -3.73 9.90 36.96
C ALA A 1149 -3.10 10.68 38.12
N GLY A 1150 -3.93 11.19 39.03
CA GLY A 1150 -3.47 12.05 40.13
C GLY A 1150 -4.58 12.87 40.78
N ARG A 1151 -4.19 13.84 41.59
CA ARG A 1151 -5.09 14.76 42.30
C ARG A 1151 -4.79 16.20 41.96
N ILE A 1152 -5.83 17.01 41.80
CA ILE A 1152 -5.71 18.47 41.65
C ILE A 1152 -6.35 19.10 42.89
N VAL A 1153 -5.54 19.72 43.73
CA VAL A 1153 -5.97 20.37 44.98
C VAL A 1153 -6.40 21.82 44.78
N ARG A 1154 -5.90 22.48 43.72
CA ARG A 1154 -6.30 23.85 43.38
C ARG A 1154 -6.00 24.15 41.92
N ALA A 1155 -6.82 24.96 41.27
CA ALA A 1155 -6.53 25.51 39.95
C ALA A 1155 -6.94 26.99 39.83
N GLN A 1156 -6.23 27.75 39.02
CA GLN A 1156 -6.45 29.17 38.79
C GLN A 1156 -6.19 29.56 37.33
N LEU A 1157 -6.98 30.51 36.82
CA LEU A 1157 -6.85 31.05 35.47
C LEU A 1157 -6.69 32.57 35.52
N TYR A 1158 -5.65 33.09 34.87
CA TYR A 1158 -5.49 34.52 34.62
C TYR A 1158 -5.60 34.81 33.12
N ASP A 1159 -6.23 35.91 32.76
CA ASP A 1159 -6.34 36.46 31.39
C ASP A 1159 -5.16 37.37 31.00
N GLN A 1160 -4.07 37.27 31.76
CA GLN A 1160 -2.82 37.98 31.52
C GLN A 1160 -1.61 37.07 31.78
N ALA A 1161 -0.46 37.49 31.27
CA ALA A 1161 0.80 36.80 31.48
C ALA A 1161 1.45 37.33 32.76
N LEU A 1162 1.50 36.50 33.80
CA LEU A 1162 2.10 36.87 35.08
C LEU A 1162 3.63 36.91 35.00
N THR A 1163 4.24 37.81 35.78
CA THR A 1163 5.71 37.88 35.94
C THR A 1163 6.22 36.75 36.84
N ALA A 1164 7.53 36.48 36.80
CA ALA A 1164 8.13 35.45 37.65
C ALA A 1164 7.92 35.71 39.16
N GLU A 1165 7.92 36.98 39.57
CA GLU A 1165 7.66 37.39 40.96
C GLU A 1165 6.20 37.16 41.35
N GLN A 1166 5.25 37.53 40.47
CA GLN A 1166 3.82 37.25 40.68
C GLN A 1166 3.52 35.75 40.73
N ILE A 1167 4.21 34.93 39.93
CA ILE A 1167 4.10 33.47 40.02
C ILE A 1167 4.68 32.94 41.34
N ALA A 1168 5.79 33.52 41.83
CA ALA A 1168 6.37 33.15 43.12
C ALA A 1168 5.43 33.50 44.28
N ASP A 1169 4.79 34.67 44.25
CA ASP A 1169 3.82 35.10 45.25
C ASP A 1169 2.56 34.24 45.23
N SER A 1170 2.04 33.91 44.04
CA SER A 1170 0.89 33.01 43.87
C SER A 1170 1.19 31.61 44.41
N ALA A 1171 2.37 31.06 44.08
CA ALA A 1171 2.82 29.76 44.55
C ALA A 1171 2.99 29.66 46.08
N GLY A 1172 3.28 30.79 46.76
CA GLY A 1172 3.46 30.90 48.21
C GLY A 1172 2.18 30.99 49.03
N ALA A 1173 1.00 31.11 48.40
CA ALA A 1173 -0.28 31.14 49.10
C ALA A 1173 -0.70 29.72 49.54
N GLU A 1174 -0.92 29.51 50.85
CA GLU A 1174 -1.33 28.20 51.38
C GLU A 1174 -2.62 27.66 50.75
N THR A 1175 -2.60 26.40 50.30
CA THR A 1175 -3.77 25.66 49.81
C THR A 1175 -4.59 25.13 51.00
N GLY A 1176 -5.90 25.37 51.00
CA GLY A 1176 -6.83 25.04 52.10
C GLY A 1176 -7.07 23.55 52.40
N ALA A 1177 -6.49 22.63 51.62
CA ALA A 1177 -6.81 21.21 51.66
C ALA A 1177 -6.51 20.53 53.02
N ILE A 1178 -7.43 19.67 53.49
CA ILE A 1178 -7.29 18.87 54.70
C ILE A 1178 -7.06 17.41 54.29
N SER A 1179 -5.83 16.90 54.49
CA SER A 1179 -5.49 15.51 54.13
C SER A 1179 -6.16 14.49 55.05
N GLU A 1180 -6.38 13.26 54.56
CA GLU A 1180 -6.93 12.15 55.35
C GLU A 1180 -6.13 11.89 56.63
N ARG A 1181 -4.80 12.04 56.59
CA ARG A 1181 -3.93 11.88 57.76
C ARG A 1181 -4.17 12.98 58.81
N GLN A 1182 -4.40 14.22 58.37
CA GLN A 1182 -4.73 15.34 59.26
C GLN A 1182 -6.14 15.16 59.85
N LEU A 1183 -7.07 14.68 59.03
CA LEU A 1183 -8.42 14.37 59.46
C LEU A 1183 -8.45 13.27 60.52
N TRP A 1184 -7.77 12.15 60.24
CA TRP A 1184 -7.63 11.02 61.16
C TRP A 1184 -6.90 11.44 62.44
N ALA A 1185 -5.83 12.24 62.34
CA ALA A 1185 -5.11 12.76 63.51
C ALA A 1185 -5.97 13.66 64.42
N ALA A 1186 -6.95 14.39 63.87
CA ALA A 1186 -7.86 15.26 64.61
C ALA A 1186 -9.11 14.54 65.17
N MET A 1187 -9.35 13.30 64.78
CA MET A 1187 -10.43 12.45 65.31
C MET A 1187 -10.09 11.88 66.69
N ASN A 1188 -11.12 11.62 67.50
CA ASN A 1188 -10.97 10.86 68.74
C ASN A 1188 -10.84 9.34 68.44
N ALA A 1189 -10.58 8.53 69.46
CA ALA A 1189 -10.33 7.09 69.28
C ALA A 1189 -11.54 6.33 68.68
N ASP A 1190 -12.77 6.67 69.10
CA ASP A 1190 -14.00 6.04 68.62
C ASP A 1190 -14.30 6.43 67.17
N ASP A 1191 -14.13 7.71 66.82
CA ASP A 1191 -14.31 8.23 65.47
C ASP A 1191 -13.28 7.60 64.50
N ARG A 1192 -12.03 7.41 64.93
CA ARG A 1192 -10.99 6.73 64.11
C ARG A 1192 -11.38 5.28 63.83
N GLN A 1193 -11.83 4.55 64.84
CA GLN A 1193 -12.24 3.16 64.67
C GLN A 1193 -13.44 3.04 63.72
N GLN A 1194 -14.40 3.96 63.81
CA GLN A 1194 -15.55 3.99 62.90
C GLN A 1194 -15.16 4.42 61.48
N TYR A 1195 -14.28 5.41 61.35
CA TYR A 1195 -13.74 5.88 60.07
C TYR A 1195 -12.98 4.76 59.34
N ASP A 1196 -12.03 4.10 60.00
CA ASP A 1196 -11.23 3.02 59.40
C ASP A 1196 -12.13 1.85 58.96
N ARG A 1197 -13.15 1.50 59.75
CA ARG A 1197 -14.13 0.46 59.40
C ARG A 1197 -14.95 0.85 58.17
N LEU A 1198 -15.57 2.03 58.18
CA LEU A 1198 -16.42 2.50 57.07
C LEU A 1198 -15.62 2.70 55.78
N LYS A 1199 -14.38 3.20 55.88
CA LYS A 1199 -13.47 3.37 54.75
C LYS A 1199 -13.10 2.02 54.13
N ALA A 1200 -12.72 1.03 54.95
CA ALA A 1200 -12.45 -0.33 54.47
C ALA A 1200 -13.69 -0.98 53.81
N GLU A 1201 -14.89 -0.75 54.37
CA GLU A 1201 -16.14 -1.21 53.77
C GLU A 1201 -16.38 -0.55 52.39
N VAL A 1202 -16.24 0.76 52.26
CA VAL A 1202 -16.37 1.48 50.98
C VAL A 1202 -15.39 0.94 49.94
N ASP A 1203 -14.10 0.85 50.29
CA ASP A 1203 -13.06 0.37 49.36
C ASP A 1203 -13.33 -1.07 48.90
N GLN A 1204 -13.88 -1.91 49.78
CA GLN A 1204 -14.30 -3.28 49.45
C GLN A 1204 -15.46 -3.28 48.44
N ARG A 1205 -16.56 -2.58 48.72
CA ARG A 1205 -17.73 -2.55 47.81
C ARG A 1205 -17.37 -1.94 46.46
N GLU A 1206 -16.48 -0.96 46.43
CA GLU A 1206 -15.97 -0.41 45.18
C GLU A 1206 -15.13 -1.41 44.38
N ARG A 1207 -14.33 -2.27 45.03
CA ARG A 1207 -13.64 -3.37 44.33
C ARG A 1207 -14.64 -4.38 43.75
N GLU A 1208 -15.68 -4.71 44.51
CA GLU A 1208 -16.76 -5.60 44.06
C GLU A 1208 -17.52 -5.00 42.87
N LEU A 1209 -17.88 -3.71 42.94
CA LEU A 1209 -18.53 -2.98 41.85
C LEU A 1209 -17.63 -2.92 40.61
N ARG A 1210 -16.32 -2.62 40.76
CA ARG A 1210 -15.36 -2.63 39.65
C ARG A 1210 -15.22 -4.01 39.02
N THR A 1211 -15.23 -5.08 39.82
CA THR A 1211 -15.17 -6.46 39.32
C THR A 1211 -16.42 -6.80 38.51
N LEU A 1212 -17.59 -6.37 38.99
CA LEU A 1212 -18.88 -6.54 38.31
C LEU A 1212 -18.96 -5.74 37.00
N GLU A 1213 -18.41 -4.52 36.97
CA GLU A 1213 -18.41 -3.65 35.79
C GLU A 1213 -17.38 -4.11 34.72
N ASN A 1214 -16.20 -4.54 35.15
CA ASN A 1214 -15.15 -5.04 34.25
C ASN A 1214 -15.52 -6.35 33.55
N ALA A 1215 -16.39 -7.17 34.15
CA ALA A 1215 -16.86 -8.41 33.55
C ALA A 1215 -17.86 -8.20 32.38
N ASN A 1216 -18.44 -7.00 32.23
CA ASN A 1216 -19.75 -6.86 31.55
C ASN A 1216 -19.89 -5.70 30.53
N MET A 1217 -18.82 -5.04 30.07
CA MET A 1217 -18.98 -3.92 29.10
C MET A 1217 -19.69 -4.34 27.79
N TRP A 1218 -19.41 -5.52 27.24
CA TRP A 1218 -20.08 -6.05 26.04
C TRP A 1218 -21.54 -6.50 26.29
N GLN A 1219 -21.87 -6.81 27.55
CA GLN A 1219 -23.16 -7.33 28.01
C GLN A 1219 -24.09 -6.24 28.56
N SER A 1220 -23.84 -4.97 28.23
CA SER A 1220 -24.62 -3.83 28.72
C SER A 1220 -25.57 -3.25 27.65
N GLY A 1221 -26.75 -2.81 28.09
CA GLY A 1221 -27.77 -2.18 27.24
C GLY A 1221 -28.89 -3.15 26.81
N PRO A 1222 -29.99 -2.62 26.23
CA PRO A 1222 -31.21 -3.37 25.96
C PRO A 1222 -31.06 -4.47 24.89
N THR A 1223 -30.04 -4.40 24.04
CA THR A 1223 -29.77 -5.43 23.01
C THR A 1223 -28.78 -6.50 23.46
N ALA A 1224 -28.26 -6.45 24.70
CA ALA A 1224 -27.21 -7.37 25.16
C ALA A 1224 -27.54 -8.87 25.06
N PRO A 1225 -28.75 -9.36 25.46
CA PRO A 1225 -29.12 -10.77 25.25
C PRO A 1225 -29.06 -11.19 23.77
N TRP A 1226 -29.47 -10.28 22.88
CA TRP A 1226 -29.44 -10.51 21.44
C TRP A 1226 -28.02 -10.50 20.86
N ARG A 1227 -27.10 -9.72 21.44
CA ARG A 1227 -25.67 -9.75 21.08
C ARG A 1227 -25.05 -11.10 21.46
N GLU A 1228 -25.33 -11.58 22.66
CA GLU A 1228 -24.89 -12.91 23.12
C GLU A 1228 -25.47 -14.03 22.24
N LEU A 1229 -26.76 -13.94 21.86
CA LEU A 1229 -27.35 -14.89 20.92
C LEU A 1229 -26.69 -14.82 19.55
N ALA A 1230 -26.49 -13.62 18.99
CA ALA A 1230 -25.79 -13.44 17.71
C ALA A 1230 -24.41 -14.09 17.75
N HIS A 1231 -23.62 -13.81 18.79
CA HIS A 1231 -22.29 -14.40 18.97
C HIS A 1231 -22.33 -15.93 19.13
N ALA A 1232 -23.33 -16.46 19.84
CA ALA A 1232 -23.54 -17.90 19.93
C ALA A 1232 -23.79 -18.49 18.53
N LEU A 1233 -24.69 -17.91 17.73
CA LEU A 1233 -24.98 -18.36 16.36
C LEU A 1233 -23.74 -18.33 15.45
N LEU A 1234 -22.89 -17.31 15.57
CA LEU A 1234 -21.62 -17.24 14.82
C LEU A 1234 -20.63 -18.35 15.20
N ASN A 1235 -20.78 -18.94 16.39
CA ASN A 1235 -19.96 -20.05 16.89
C ASN A 1235 -20.59 -21.43 16.63
N PHE A 1236 -21.78 -21.52 16.05
CA PHE A 1236 -22.36 -22.80 15.66
C PHE A 1236 -21.53 -23.47 14.55
N LYS A 1237 -21.37 -24.79 14.62
CA LYS A 1237 -20.66 -25.55 13.58
C LYS A 1237 -21.29 -25.33 12.19
N GLU A 1238 -22.62 -25.27 12.09
CA GLU A 1238 -23.31 -25.06 10.81
C GLU A 1238 -22.96 -23.70 10.15
N PHE A 1239 -22.48 -22.71 10.93
CA PHE A 1239 -22.11 -21.40 10.41
C PHE A 1239 -20.93 -21.49 9.44
N ILE A 1240 -19.94 -22.32 9.76
CA ILE A 1240 -18.70 -22.46 8.98
C ILE A 1240 -18.65 -23.73 8.12
N TYR A 1241 -19.75 -24.46 7.97
CA TYR A 1241 -19.81 -25.66 7.12
C TYR A 1241 -20.95 -25.59 6.10
N VAL A 1242 -20.72 -26.20 4.95
CA VAL A 1242 -21.70 -26.44 3.90
C VAL A 1242 -21.90 -27.94 3.77
N ARG A 1243 -23.17 -28.34 3.73
CA ARG A 1243 -23.61 -29.72 3.53
C ARG A 1243 -24.07 -29.94 2.12
#